data_AF-A0A2A6CPW9-F1
#
_entry.id   AF-A0A2A6CPW9-F1
#
_cell.length_a   1.000
_cell.length_b   1.000
_cell.length_c   1.000
_cell.angle_alpha   90.00
_cell.angle_beta   90.00
_cell.angle_gamma   90.00
#
_symmetry.space_group_name_H-M   'P 1'
#
loop_
_entity.id
_entity.type
_entity.pdbx_description
1 polymer ?
#
loop_
_entity_poly.entity_id
_entity_poly.type
_entity_poly.pdbx_seq_one_letter_code
_entity_poly.pdbx_strand_id
1 'polypeptide(L)'
;MNVADGTGLQFALQWDRDYLLRLCEIIRQVFWPVSVFFIHPLVLFVLIRKTKMDLDCKITFVIHDVVLILFDVYNGYFYQFYTLLPYPIFFCTGVFCNTDTPHRLLLTILAFLTISMCVPYMFVMMRMHQKIISPESRAKLSKRWQLVLMCFFTALLVSNVFGFAVWAVDSPNRDEILNMPEITWTKNVTSNFLVFGKQYGDIGLFDREMYLLLFSIIVCYGFYALCTYHAVFVSAKDNVPRRKSSKAFAIQVRFMISMAIQACLTTLFFIAPLFALGIAMATPIAQLVPAATLPFFRIVFVVVYCCCSCAHSTVFLAKSTYIIQNLVQQEDRVLTGYESANYYAESSDHSEHPSPNRHHTNIAGMLSNSIALYLAFTKSRKQLSEYKKLLILFLISDIIFSTVQELLKPVGMIDGNMFLVYMEGERQSKLSLSLYCGMVSMSFLIFCVSLHVPSILDQRVWHTDFYSKKCIFRKAKVVLKLDFAKLSFIVICLIVDCIIWAYICHVYLSYEPSYFLRLKRFFDSQNNDLPEDLEGSFLIFVSYRDDGSIRWDKFAVMMLLFRIIGIEVIIVAASSIHIMRTLRKRKTLSDASMKMHDQLFKALLVQVAIPTVLMYMPCSFYFVTPFLLPDTVSTPPGLITTMYSWFPIGEWLLDPLAIILMIAEYRNVIIKWLRILRILPNAVTTTKVETITIEPLK
;
A
#
# COMPACT_ATOMS: atom_id res chain seq x y z
N MET A 1 -16.42 3.13 -29.72
CA MET A 1 -15.54 3.71 -30.76
C MET A 1 -14.85 2.56 -31.48
N ASN A 2 -14.71 2.70 -32.79
CA ASN A 2 -14.61 1.64 -33.78
C ASN A 2 -13.39 0.71 -33.63
N VAL A 3 -13.69 -0.57 -33.87
CA VAL A 3 -12.75 -1.66 -34.13
C VAL A 3 -11.93 -1.31 -35.37
N ALA A 4 -10.64 -1.07 -35.17
CA ALA A 4 -9.64 -0.96 -36.23
C ALA A 4 -8.40 -1.76 -35.79
N ASP A 5 -8.57 -3.09 -35.78
CA ASP A 5 -7.59 -4.12 -36.15
C ASP A 5 -8.13 -5.48 -35.66
N GLY A 6 -8.44 -6.35 -36.62
CA GLY A 6 -9.29 -7.53 -36.47
C GLY A 6 -8.75 -8.72 -35.67
N THR A 7 -8.15 -8.50 -34.49
CA THR A 7 -7.71 -9.59 -33.58
C THR A 7 -8.01 -9.36 -32.09
N GLY A 8 -8.47 -8.17 -31.69
CA GLY A 8 -8.75 -7.86 -30.28
C GLY A 8 -10.12 -8.36 -29.81
N LEU A 9 -10.18 -9.06 -28.68
CA LEU A 9 -11.44 -9.40 -28.01
C LEU A 9 -12.04 -8.14 -27.35
N GLN A 10 -13.36 -8.09 -27.22
CA GLN A 10 -14.02 -6.98 -26.53
C GLN A 10 -13.54 -6.87 -25.07
N PHE A 11 -13.59 -5.66 -24.52
CA PHE A 11 -13.17 -5.37 -23.14
C PHE A 11 -11.74 -5.82 -22.80
N ALA A 12 -10.88 -5.87 -23.82
CA ALA A 12 -9.48 -6.27 -23.72
C ALA A 12 -9.29 -7.70 -23.14
N LEU A 13 -10.26 -8.61 -23.35
CA LEU A 13 -10.20 -9.99 -22.84
C LEU A 13 -9.04 -10.82 -23.39
N GLN A 14 -8.38 -10.36 -24.46
CA GLN A 14 -7.14 -10.97 -24.94
C GLN A 14 -6.05 -10.96 -23.84
N TRP A 15 -6.03 -9.95 -22.97
CA TRP A 15 -5.10 -9.92 -21.84
C TRP A 15 -5.40 -11.01 -20.81
N ASP A 16 -6.68 -11.33 -20.58
CA ASP A 16 -7.09 -12.41 -19.70
C ASP A 16 -6.67 -13.77 -20.25
N ARG A 17 -6.92 -13.99 -21.56
CA ARG A 17 -6.54 -15.20 -22.29
C ARG A 17 -5.04 -15.44 -22.26
N ASP A 18 -4.27 -14.40 -22.57
CA ASP A 18 -2.86 -14.55 -22.88
C ASP A 18 -1.98 -14.38 -21.63
N TYR A 19 -2.41 -13.59 -20.62
CA TYR A 19 -1.55 -13.18 -19.49
C TYR A 19 -2.17 -13.28 -18.10
N LEU A 20 -3.30 -12.62 -17.86
CA LEU A 20 -3.76 -12.33 -16.50
C LEU A 20 -4.18 -13.60 -15.75
N LEU A 21 -4.75 -14.58 -16.44
CA LEU A 21 -5.08 -15.86 -15.81
C LEU A 21 -3.84 -16.54 -15.26
N ARG A 22 -2.80 -16.64 -16.08
CA ARG A 22 -1.55 -17.28 -15.68
C ARG A 22 -0.87 -16.52 -14.54
N LEU A 23 -0.91 -15.19 -14.58
CA LEU A 23 -0.38 -14.36 -13.51
C LEU A 23 -1.14 -14.57 -12.19
N CYS A 24 -2.48 -14.61 -12.22
CA CYS A 24 -3.30 -14.93 -11.05
C CYS A 24 -3.00 -16.32 -10.49
N GLU A 25 -2.82 -17.34 -11.34
CA GLU A 25 -2.43 -18.68 -10.93
C GLU A 25 -1.08 -18.68 -10.19
N ILE A 26 -0.06 -18.01 -10.76
CA ILE A 26 1.28 -17.92 -10.16
C ILE A 26 1.22 -17.20 -8.80
N ILE A 27 0.52 -16.07 -8.73
CA ILE A 27 0.35 -15.32 -7.47
C ILE A 27 -0.29 -16.22 -6.42
N ARG A 28 -1.36 -16.95 -6.77
CA ARG A 28 -2.01 -17.89 -5.86
C ARG A 28 -1.07 -19.00 -5.43
N GLN A 29 -0.36 -19.64 -6.35
CA GLN A 29 0.58 -20.73 -6.09
C GLN A 29 1.69 -20.34 -5.08
N VAL A 30 2.10 -19.06 -5.06
CA VAL A 30 3.08 -18.56 -4.09
C VAL A 30 2.41 -18.17 -2.77
N PHE A 31 1.28 -17.46 -2.85
CA PHE A 31 0.64 -16.86 -1.69
C PHE A 31 -0.01 -17.89 -0.75
N TRP A 32 -0.84 -18.81 -1.28
CA TRP A 32 -1.65 -19.67 -0.42
C TRP A 32 -0.79 -20.62 0.43
N PRO A 33 0.33 -21.23 -0.06
CA PRO A 33 1.17 -22.06 0.78
C PRO A 33 1.89 -21.24 1.86
N VAL A 34 2.32 -20.02 1.55
CA VAL A 34 2.95 -19.12 2.52
C VAL A 34 1.96 -18.80 3.65
N SER A 35 0.72 -18.47 3.29
CA SER A 35 -0.34 -18.20 4.26
C SER A 35 -0.63 -19.41 5.15
N VAL A 36 -0.91 -20.57 4.53
CA VAL A 36 -1.37 -21.80 5.20
C VAL A 36 -0.27 -22.49 6.01
N PHE A 37 0.97 -22.54 5.53
CA PHE A 37 2.04 -23.30 6.21
C PHE A 37 2.93 -22.46 7.12
N PHE A 38 2.95 -21.13 6.97
CA PHE A 38 3.82 -20.28 7.78
C PHE A 38 3.04 -19.27 8.62
N ILE A 39 2.12 -18.51 8.02
CA ILE A 39 1.47 -17.39 8.71
C ILE A 39 0.41 -17.89 9.70
N HIS A 40 -0.55 -18.70 9.26
CA HIS A 40 -1.61 -19.20 10.13
C HIS A 40 -1.11 -20.12 11.27
N PRO A 41 -0.18 -21.07 11.04
CA PRO A 41 0.35 -21.88 12.14
C PRO A 41 1.05 -21.04 13.20
N LEU A 42 1.72 -19.96 12.80
CA LEU A 42 2.30 -18.99 13.72
C LEU A 42 1.20 -18.23 14.49
N VAL A 43 0.13 -17.80 13.83
CA VAL A 43 -1.05 -17.18 14.48
C VAL A 43 -1.63 -18.13 15.53
N LEU A 44 -1.94 -19.38 15.17
CA LEU A 44 -2.50 -20.38 16.08
C LEU A 44 -1.56 -20.66 17.25
N PHE A 45 -0.26 -20.82 17.00
CA PHE A 45 0.73 -21.03 18.06
C PHE A 45 0.69 -19.88 19.08
N VAL A 46 0.77 -18.65 18.58
CA VAL A 46 0.76 -17.43 19.40
C VAL A 46 -0.58 -17.31 20.16
N LEU A 47 -1.69 -17.54 19.48
CA LEU A 47 -3.04 -17.45 20.03
C LEU A 47 -3.26 -18.49 21.14
N ILE A 48 -3.02 -19.76 20.86
CA ILE A 48 -3.29 -20.86 21.80
C ILE A 48 -2.36 -20.77 23.00
N ARG A 49 -1.05 -20.69 22.75
CA ARG A 49 -0.05 -20.85 23.80
C ARG A 49 0.26 -19.58 24.55
N LYS A 50 0.07 -18.41 23.94
CA LYS A 50 0.70 -17.17 24.43
C LYS A 50 -0.23 -16.00 24.67
N THR A 51 -1.46 -16.03 24.17
CA THR A 51 -2.45 -14.99 24.50
C THR A 51 -3.15 -15.28 25.83
N LYS A 52 -3.32 -14.23 26.64
CA LYS A 52 -4.15 -14.24 27.85
C LYS A 52 -5.51 -13.64 27.51
N MET A 53 -6.31 -14.41 26.78
CA MET A 53 -7.69 -14.07 26.45
C MET A 53 -8.63 -15.00 27.21
N ASP A 54 -9.82 -14.50 27.52
CA ASP A 54 -10.89 -15.33 28.04
C ASP A 54 -11.17 -16.48 27.07
N LEU A 55 -11.49 -17.64 27.64
CA LEU A 55 -11.60 -18.91 26.91
C LEU A 55 -12.60 -18.81 25.74
N ASP A 56 -13.70 -18.09 25.94
CA ASP A 56 -14.73 -17.85 24.92
C ASP A 56 -14.18 -17.10 23.69
N CYS A 57 -13.44 -16.02 23.92
CA CYS A 57 -12.84 -15.21 22.85
C CYS A 57 -11.69 -15.96 22.17
N LYS A 58 -10.91 -16.74 22.94
CA LYS A 58 -9.80 -17.52 22.41
C LYS A 58 -10.28 -18.65 21.49
N ILE A 59 -11.26 -19.44 21.94
CA ILE A 59 -11.86 -20.51 21.13
C ILE A 59 -12.43 -19.91 19.83
N THR A 60 -13.17 -18.80 19.94
CA THR A 60 -13.77 -18.16 18.78
C THR A 60 -12.72 -17.67 17.78
N PHE A 61 -11.61 -17.11 18.24
CA PHE A 61 -10.53 -16.67 17.36
C PHE A 61 -9.75 -17.84 16.73
N VAL A 62 -9.62 -18.97 17.44
CA VAL A 62 -9.06 -20.20 16.84
C VAL A 62 -9.98 -20.70 15.73
N ILE A 63 -11.29 -20.73 15.97
CA ILE A 63 -12.28 -21.12 14.95
C ILE A 63 -12.18 -20.17 13.74
N HIS A 64 -12.07 -18.85 13.97
CA HIS A 64 -11.89 -17.87 12.90
C HIS A 64 -10.66 -18.18 12.04
N ASP A 65 -9.50 -18.41 12.65
CA ASP A 65 -8.26 -18.66 11.92
C ASP A 65 -8.27 -20.02 11.19
N VAL A 66 -8.91 -21.03 11.77
CA VAL A 66 -9.14 -22.32 11.07
C VAL A 66 -10.01 -22.12 9.83
N VAL A 67 -11.06 -21.31 9.90
CA VAL A 67 -11.89 -21.00 8.73
C VAL A 67 -11.08 -20.22 7.68
N LEU A 68 -10.19 -19.32 8.08
CA LEU A 68 -9.29 -18.62 7.17
C LEU A 68 -8.32 -19.57 6.45
N ILE A 69 -7.77 -20.57 7.15
CA ILE A 69 -6.96 -21.63 6.51
C ILE A 69 -7.78 -22.38 5.47
N LEU A 70 -9.01 -22.79 5.83
CA LEU A 70 -9.90 -23.50 4.89
C LEU A 70 -10.25 -22.64 3.68
N PHE A 71 -10.46 -21.34 3.88
CA PHE A 71 -10.67 -20.37 2.82
C PHE A 71 -9.45 -20.29 1.89
N ASP A 72 -8.23 -20.15 2.42
CA ASP A 72 -7.00 -20.03 1.62
C ASP A 72 -6.72 -21.30 0.82
N VAL A 73 -6.93 -22.49 1.42
CA VAL A 73 -6.79 -23.76 0.71
C VAL A 73 -7.86 -23.89 -0.38
N TYR A 74 -9.12 -23.58 -0.06
CA TYR A 74 -10.20 -23.71 -1.02
C TYR A 74 -10.07 -22.73 -2.19
N ASN A 75 -9.86 -21.45 -1.89
CA ASN A 75 -9.73 -20.41 -2.91
C ASN A 75 -8.40 -20.49 -3.66
N GLY A 76 -7.30 -20.83 -2.98
CA GLY A 76 -5.95 -20.87 -3.55
C GLY A 76 -5.61 -22.16 -4.31
N TYR A 77 -6.22 -23.30 -3.97
CA TYR A 77 -5.89 -24.61 -4.54
C TYR A 77 -7.08 -25.34 -5.18
N PHE A 78 -8.21 -25.45 -4.48
CA PHE A 78 -9.32 -26.28 -4.96
C PHE A 78 -10.22 -25.59 -6.00
N TYR A 79 -10.57 -24.33 -5.80
CA TYR A 79 -11.52 -23.61 -6.66
C TYR A 79 -10.81 -22.64 -7.61
N GLN A 80 -9.97 -21.73 -7.11
CA GLN A 80 -9.29 -20.72 -7.95
C GLN A 80 -10.24 -19.98 -8.91
N PHE A 81 -11.30 -19.35 -8.38
CA PHE A 81 -12.30 -18.66 -9.22
C PHE A 81 -11.70 -17.46 -9.97
N TYR A 82 -12.29 -17.12 -11.11
CA TYR A 82 -11.95 -15.96 -11.93
C TYR A 82 -13.22 -15.38 -12.54
N THR A 83 -13.22 -14.07 -12.83
CA THR A 83 -14.38 -13.34 -13.34
C THR A 83 -14.06 -12.66 -14.67
N LEU A 84 -14.89 -12.87 -15.70
CA LEU A 84 -14.71 -12.24 -17.03
C LEU A 84 -15.44 -10.90 -17.14
N LEU A 85 -15.25 -10.01 -16.16
CA LEU A 85 -15.90 -8.70 -16.19
C LEU A 85 -15.65 -7.97 -17.52
N PRO A 86 -16.58 -7.15 -18.03
CA PRO A 86 -17.90 -6.87 -17.48
C PRO A 86 -18.94 -7.95 -17.81
N TYR A 87 -18.58 -9.01 -18.53
CA TYR A 87 -19.49 -10.13 -18.71
C TYR A 87 -19.74 -10.79 -17.36
N PRO A 88 -21.01 -11.11 -17.05
CA PRO A 88 -21.39 -11.70 -15.78
C PRO A 88 -21.13 -13.21 -15.82
N ILE A 89 -19.87 -13.59 -15.98
CA ILE A 89 -19.41 -14.96 -16.16
C ILE A 89 -18.27 -15.24 -15.20
N PHE A 90 -18.48 -16.28 -14.38
CA PHE A 90 -17.46 -16.83 -13.50
C PHE A 90 -17.00 -18.18 -14.02
N PHE A 91 -15.72 -18.44 -13.87
CA PHE A 91 -15.13 -19.74 -14.16
C PHE A 91 -13.98 -20.01 -13.21
N CYS A 92 -13.42 -21.21 -13.24
CA CYS A 92 -12.44 -21.61 -12.24
C CYS A 92 -11.39 -22.59 -12.80
N THR A 93 -10.18 -22.58 -12.22
CA THR A 93 -9.02 -23.36 -12.70
C THR A 93 -8.44 -24.32 -11.65
N GLY A 94 -9.05 -24.39 -10.46
CA GLY A 94 -8.56 -25.25 -9.38
C GLY A 94 -8.85 -26.74 -9.59
N VAL A 95 -8.38 -27.56 -8.65
CA VAL A 95 -8.49 -29.03 -8.71
C VAL A 95 -9.94 -29.54 -8.82
N PHE A 96 -10.92 -28.83 -8.24
CA PHE A 96 -12.33 -29.23 -8.31
C PHE A 96 -13.07 -28.68 -9.54
N CYS A 97 -12.38 -27.93 -10.41
CA CYS A 97 -12.96 -27.34 -11.62
C CYS A 97 -13.00 -28.34 -12.78
N ASN A 98 -13.69 -29.46 -12.57
CA ASN A 98 -13.96 -30.47 -13.59
C ASN A 98 -15.42 -30.39 -14.09
N THR A 99 -15.74 -31.19 -15.10
CA THR A 99 -17.07 -31.29 -15.70
C THR A 99 -18.12 -31.86 -14.75
N ASP A 100 -17.71 -32.73 -13.83
CA ASP A 100 -18.64 -33.49 -12.97
C ASP A 100 -19.07 -32.71 -11.72
N THR A 101 -18.35 -31.65 -11.38
CA THR A 101 -18.63 -30.86 -10.17
C THR A 101 -19.53 -29.67 -10.49
N PRO A 102 -20.70 -29.53 -9.84
CA PRO A 102 -21.60 -28.41 -10.10
C PRO A 102 -20.95 -27.05 -9.78
N HIS A 103 -20.82 -26.17 -10.77
CA HIS A 103 -20.24 -24.82 -10.62
C HIS A 103 -20.92 -24.00 -9.51
N ARG A 104 -22.25 -24.16 -9.37
CA ARG A 104 -23.05 -23.53 -8.31
C ARG A 104 -22.67 -24.02 -6.92
N LEU A 105 -22.37 -25.31 -6.77
CA LEU A 105 -21.91 -25.88 -5.50
C LEU A 105 -20.54 -25.29 -5.13
N LEU A 106 -19.64 -25.17 -6.10
CA LEU A 106 -18.30 -24.61 -5.85
C LEU A 106 -18.36 -23.16 -5.35
N LEU A 107 -19.19 -22.33 -5.98
CA LEU A 107 -19.41 -20.96 -5.55
C LEU A 107 -20.10 -20.90 -4.17
N THR A 108 -21.05 -21.78 -3.90
CA THR A 108 -21.75 -21.86 -2.61
C THR A 108 -20.78 -22.21 -1.47
N ILE A 109 -19.84 -23.13 -1.70
CA ILE A 109 -18.80 -23.48 -0.73
C ILE A 109 -17.87 -22.28 -0.50
N LEU A 110 -17.47 -21.58 -1.57
CA LEU A 110 -16.67 -20.35 -1.43
C LEU A 110 -17.42 -19.31 -0.59
N ALA A 111 -18.70 -19.09 -0.87
CA ALA A 111 -19.57 -18.18 -0.12
C ALA A 111 -19.68 -18.59 1.36
N PHE A 112 -19.88 -19.89 1.64
CA PHE A 112 -19.90 -20.41 3.01
C PHE A 112 -18.61 -20.12 3.77
N LEU A 113 -17.44 -20.41 3.20
CA LEU A 113 -16.14 -20.13 3.83
C LEU A 113 -15.93 -18.62 4.02
N THR A 114 -16.38 -17.85 3.04
CA THR A 114 -16.32 -16.38 3.03
C THR A 114 -17.18 -15.74 4.13
N ILE A 115 -18.38 -16.27 4.35
CA ILE A 115 -19.34 -15.72 5.30
C ILE A 115 -19.06 -16.24 6.71
N SER A 116 -18.66 -17.50 6.84
CA SER A 116 -18.41 -18.15 8.13
C SER A 116 -17.27 -17.51 8.90
N MET A 117 -16.29 -16.89 8.24
CA MET A 117 -15.22 -16.15 8.94
C MET A 117 -15.74 -14.89 9.66
N CYS A 118 -16.85 -14.29 9.20
CA CYS A 118 -17.41 -13.07 9.78
C CYS A 118 -18.05 -13.29 11.16
N VAL A 119 -18.71 -14.44 11.37
CA VAL A 119 -19.46 -14.74 12.61
C VAL A 119 -18.56 -14.75 13.85
N PRO A 120 -17.44 -15.51 13.88
CA PRO A 120 -16.48 -15.46 14.98
C PRO A 120 -15.95 -14.05 15.25
N TYR A 121 -15.68 -13.31 14.18
CA TYR A 121 -15.08 -11.98 14.26
C TYR A 121 -16.03 -10.96 14.90
N MET A 122 -17.31 -10.97 14.50
CA MET A 122 -18.37 -10.17 15.12
C MET A 122 -18.59 -10.53 16.60
N PHE A 123 -18.56 -11.83 16.93
CA PHE A 123 -18.68 -12.27 18.31
C PHE A 123 -17.57 -11.71 19.20
N VAL A 124 -16.31 -11.85 18.78
CA VAL A 124 -15.16 -11.36 19.53
C VAL A 124 -15.29 -9.86 19.76
N MET A 125 -15.67 -9.08 18.74
CA MET A 125 -15.84 -7.64 18.89
C MET A 125 -16.96 -7.24 19.83
N MET A 126 -18.14 -7.86 19.72
CA MET A 126 -19.24 -7.58 20.63
C MET A 126 -18.83 -7.93 22.08
N ARG A 127 -18.19 -9.08 22.31
CA ARG A 127 -17.72 -9.48 23.65
C ARG A 127 -16.70 -8.50 24.21
N MET A 128 -15.75 -8.04 23.39
CA MET A 128 -14.73 -7.07 23.83
C MET A 128 -15.32 -5.68 24.10
N HIS A 129 -16.17 -5.18 23.21
CA HIS A 129 -16.93 -3.95 23.41
C HIS A 129 -17.68 -3.99 24.74
N GLN A 130 -18.46 -5.06 24.98
CA GLN A 130 -19.25 -5.22 26.20
C GLN A 130 -18.41 -5.35 27.47
N LYS A 131 -17.13 -5.74 27.39
CA LYS A 131 -16.22 -5.78 28.55
C LYS A 131 -15.62 -4.40 28.89
N ILE A 132 -15.38 -3.57 27.88
CA ILE A 132 -14.71 -2.27 28.02
C ILE A 132 -15.67 -1.19 28.54
N ILE A 133 -16.93 -1.19 28.08
CA ILE A 133 -17.93 -0.18 28.45
C ILE A 133 -18.27 -0.20 29.94
N SER A 134 -18.55 1.00 30.49
CA SER A 134 -18.91 1.17 31.90
C SER A 134 -20.22 0.43 32.23
N PRO A 135 -20.40 -0.04 33.47
CA PRO A 135 -21.65 -0.69 33.90
C PRO A 135 -22.89 0.21 33.75
N GLU A 136 -22.70 1.53 33.84
CA GLU A 136 -23.74 2.56 33.78
C GLU A 136 -24.04 3.02 32.35
N SER A 137 -23.26 2.57 31.35
CA SER A 137 -23.48 2.94 29.95
C SER A 137 -24.77 2.31 29.42
N ARG A 138 -25.57 3.12 28.70
CA ARG A 138 -26.76 2.63 27.97
C ARG A 138 -26.43 1.60 26.89
N ALA A 139 -25.17 1.54 26.44
CA ALA A 139 -24.69 0.54 25.47
C ALA A 139 -24.40 -0.83 26.09
N LYS A 140 -24.62 -1.00 27.41
CA LYS A 140 -24.41 -2.26 28.12
C LYS A 140 -25.56 -3.23 27.85
N LEU A 141 -25.22 -4.37 27.23
CA LEU A 141 -26.16 -5.41 26.86
C LEU A 141 -26.06 -6.59 27.82
N SER A 142 -27.22 -7.11 28.22
CA SER A 142 -27.30 -8.37 28.96
C SER A 142 -26.82 -9.55 28.10
N LYS A 143 -26.42 -10.67 28.71
CA LYS A 143 -26.00 -11.86 27.96
C LYS A 143 -27.10 -12.39 27.03
N ARG A 144 -28.37 -12.24 27.42
CA ARG A 144 -29.53 -12.63 26.58
C ARG A 144 -29.59 -11.80 25.31
N TRP A 145 -29.43 -10.48 25.42
CA TRP A 145 -29.43 -9.59 24.26
C TRP A 145 -28.21 -9.77 23.36
N GLN A 146 -27.03 -10.04 23.94
CA GLN A 146 -25.85 -10.42 23.17
C GLN A 146 -26.11 -11.69 22.35
N LEU A 147 -26.74 -12.72 22.94
CA LEU A 147 -27.11 -13.94 22.23
C LEU A 147 -28.11 -13.67 21.10
N VAL A 148 -29.17 -12.91 21.38
CA VAL A 148 -30.19 -12.54 20.37
C VAL A 148 -29.54 -11.82 19.18
N LEU A 149 -28.65 -10.87 19.41
CA LEU A 149 -27.93 -10.17 18.35
C LEU A 149 -27.05 -11.13 17.54
N MET A 150 -26.34 -12.04 18.20
CA MET A 150 -25.50 -13.02 17.48
C MET A 150 -26.32 -14.01 16.67
N CYS A 151 -27.47 -14.46 17.18
CA CYS A 151 -28.40 -15.30 16.41
C CYS A 151 -28.91 -14.53 15.18
N PHE A 152 -29.26 -13.26 15.33
CA PHE A 152 -29.68 -12.40 14.23
C PHE A 152 -28.58 -12.24 13.17
N PHE A 153 -27.36 -11.85 13.55
CA PHE A 153 -26.26 -11.71 12.60
C PHE A 153 -25.89 -13.02 11.93
N THR A 154 -25.90 -14.13 12.67
CA THR A 154 -25.63 -15.46 12.10
C THR A 154 -26.70 -15.86 11.11
N ALA A 155 -27.98 -15.66 11.42
CA ALA A 155 -29.08 -15.96 10.50
C ALA A 155 -29.00 -15.11 9.22
N LEU A 156 -28.71 -13.81 9.37
CA LEU A 156 -28.51 -12.90 8.24
C LEU A 156 -27.34 -13.37 7.37
N LEU A 157 -26.19 -13.66 7.96
CA LEU A 157 -25.02 -14.15 7.24
C LEU A 157 -25.31 -15.50 6.54
N VAL A 158 -25.92 -16.47 7.22
CA VAL A 158 -26.33 -17.76 6.63
C VAL A 158 -27.31 -17.58 5.46
N SER A 159 -28.19 -16.59 5.51
CA SER A 159 -29.11 -16.32 4.40
C SER A 159 -28.40 -15.97 3.09
N ASN A 160 -27.20 -15.37 3.16
CA ASN A 160 -26.38 -15.12 1.95
C ASN A 160 -25.87 -16.45 1.37
N VAL A 161 -25.43 -17.41 2.20
CA VAL A 161 -25.03 -18.75 1.71
C VAL A 161 -26.18 -19.41 0.97
N PHE A 162 -27.40 -19.29 1.51
CA PHE A 162 -28.61 -19.78 0.87
C PHE A 162 -28.90 -19.02 -0.44
N GLY A 163 -28.77 -17.70 -0.47
CA GLY A 163 -29.00 -16.91 -1.66
C GLY A 163 -27.98 -17.20 -2.77
N PHE A 164 -26.69 -17.39 -2.46
CA PHE A 164 -25.70 -17.94 -3.42
C PHE A 164 -26.09 -19.34 -3.91
N ALA A 165 -26.62 -20.21 -3.06
CA ALA A 165 -27.03 -21.56 -3.45
C ALA A 165 -28.27 -21.59 -4.36
N VAL A 166 -29.20 -20.64 -4.18
CA VAL A 166 -30.51 -20.64 -4.86
C VAL A 166 -30.51 -19.72 -6.08
N TRP A 167 -29.86 -18.57 -6.00
CA TRP A 167 -29.93 -17.52 -7.03
C TRP A 167 -28.72 -17.48 -7.97
N ALA A 168 -27.63 -18.19 -7.67
CA ALA A 168 -26.53 -18.37 -8.61
C ALA A 168 -26.86 -19.45 -9.65
N VAL A 169 -27.78 -19.13 -10.56
CA VAL A 169 -28.30 -20.03 -11.61
C VAL A 169 -27.78 -19.59 -12.96
N ASP A 170 -27.42 -20.55 -13.80
CA ASP A 170 -27.03 -20.30 -15.19
C ASP A 170 -28.18 -19.66 -15.99
N SER A 171 -27.81 -18.78 -16.91
CA SER A 171 -28.69 -18.22 -17.92
C SER A 171 -29.26 -19.33 -18.82
N PRO A 172 -30.54 -19.25 -19.24
CA PRO A 172 -31.08 -20.17 -20.25
C PRO A 172 -30.27 -20.20 -21.55
N ASN A 173 -29.57 -19.11 -21.87
CA ASN A 173 -28.76 -18.96 -23.09
C ASN A 173 -27.27 -19.28 -22.86
N ARG A 174 -26.92 -20.02 -21.80
CA ARG A 174 -25.55 -20.35 -21.40
C ARG A 174 -24.67 -20.81 -22.57
N ASP A 175 -25.13 -21.79 -23.33
CA ASP A 175 -24.31 -22.39 -24.40
C ASP A 175 -24.11 -21.44 -25.58
N GLU A 176 -25.09 -20.57 -25.87
CA GLU A 176 -24.94 -19.48 -26.85
C GLU A 176 -23.88 -18.48 -26.38
N ILE A 177 -23.94 -18.06 -25.11
CA ILE A 177 -23.00 -17.09 -24.53
C ILE A 177 -21.57 -17.63 -24.53
N LEU A 178 -21.37 -18.89 -24.15
CA LEU A 178 -20.05 -19.51 -24.17
C LEU A 178 -19.50 -19.75 -25.58
N ASN A 179 -20.35 -19.74 -26.62
CA ASN A 179 -19.95 -19.84 -28.02
C ASN A 179 -19.71 -18.48 -28.70
N MET A 180 -19.82 -17.37 -27.95
CA MET A 180 -19.47 -16.05 -28.48
C MET A 180 -17.98 -15.99 -28.83
N PRO A 181 -17.58 -15.35 -29.96
CA PRO A 181 -16.18 -15.23 -30.36
C PRO A 181 -15.27 -14.65 -29.26
N GLU A 182 -15.81 -13.75 -28.44
CA GLU A 182 -15.11 -13.08 -27.34
C GLU A 182 -14.79 -14.01 -26.15
N ILE A 183 -15.58 -15.08 -25.96
CA ILE A 183 -15.57 -15.93 -24.76
C ILE A 183 -15.10 -17.35 -25.09
N THR A 184 -15.25 -17.81 -26.33
CA THR A 184 -15.03 -19.23 -26.72
C THR A 184 -13.66 -19.76 -26.33
N TRP A 185 -12.62 -18.92 -26.31
CA TRP A 185 -11.26 -19.31 -25.88
C TRP A 185 -11.21 -19.85 -24.45
N THR A 186 -12.12 -19.43 -23.58
CA THR A 186 -12.17 -19.85 -22.16
C THR A 186 -12.47 -21.34 -22.01
N LYS A 187 -13.12 -21.96 -23.02
CA LYS A 187 -13.37 -23.41 -23.07
C LYS A 187 -12.08 -24.23 -23.17
N ASN A 188 -10.99 -23.63 -23.64
CA ASN A 188 -9.67 -24.28 -23.65
C ASN A 188 -9.00 -24.26 -22.27
N VAL A 189 -9.48 -23.42 -21.35
CA VAL A 189 -8.91 -23.23 -20.01
C VAL A 189 -9.65 -24.08 -18.98
N THR A 190 -10.97 -24.09 -19.02
CA THR A 190 -11.79 -24.87 -18.07
C THR A 190 -13.07 -25.37 -18.72
N SER A 191 -13.69 -26.34 -18.07
CA SER A 191 -15.03 -26.83 -18.38
C SER A 191 -16.10 -26.30 -17.41
N ASN A 192 -15.66 -25.67 -16.31
CA ASN A 192 -16.52 -25.27 -15.21
C ASN A 192 -16.83 -23.77 -15.27
N PHE A 193 -18.05 -23.45 -15.72
CA PHE A 193 -18.55 -22.09 -15.90
C PHE A 193 -19.87 -21.89 -15.17
N LEU A 194 -20.04 -20.69 -14.63
CA LEU A 194 -21.30 -20.13 -14.16
C LEU A 194 -21.57 -18.84 -14.93
N VAL A 195 -22.60 -18.84 -15.75
CA VAL A 195 -22.93 -17.78 -16.71
C VAL A 195 -24.25 -17.15 -16.32
N PHE A 196 -24.24 -15.93 -15.79
CA PHE A 196 -25.49 -15.28 -15.36
C PHE A 196 -26.25 -14.61 -16.52
N GLY A 197 -25.55 -14.13 -17.55
CA GLY A 197 -26.17 -13.50 -18.72
C GLY A 197 -25.20 -13.00 -19.78
N LYS A 198 -25.74 -12.40 -20.83
CA LYS A 198 -25.01 -12.09 -22.08
C LYS A 198 -24.26 -10.75 -22.04
N GLN A 199 -24.68 -9.84 -21.17
CA GLN A 199 -24.13 -8.48 -21.07
C GLN A 199 -24.15 -8.00 -19.61
N TYR A 200 -23.42 -6.93 -19.31
CA TYR A 200 -23.50 -6.30 -17.99
C TYR A 200 -24.94 -5.87 -17.67
N GLY A 201 -25.33 -5.93 -16.40
CA GLY A 201 -26.71 -5.71 -15.97
C GLY A 201 -27.66 -6.88 -16.20
N ASP A 202 -27.31 -7.82 -17.09
CA ASP A 202 -28.03 -9.09 -17.28
C ASP A 202 -27.45 -10.16 -16.34
N ILE A 203 -27.77 -10.05 -15.05
CA ILE A 203 -27.30 -10.98 -14.01
C ILE A 203 -28.40 -11.95 -13.56
N GLY A 204 -29.54 -11.97 -14.24
CA GLY A 204 -30.67 -12.85 -13.93
C GLY A 204 -31.12 -12.74 -12.47
N LEU A 205 -31.40 -13.89 -11.86
CA LEU A 205 -31.82 -13.99 -10.45
C LEU A 205 -30.74 -13.63 -9.43
N PHE A 206 -29.48 -13.51 -9.87
CA PHE A 206 -28.34 -13.20 -9.00
C PHE A 206 -28.38 -11.76 -8.47
N ASP A 207 -29.22 -10.89 -9.06
CA ASP A 207 -29.53 -9.56 -8.55
C ASP A 207 -30.05 -9.58 -7.10
N ARG A 208 -30.90 -10.55 -6.76
CA ARG A 208 -31.45 -10.76 -5.41
C ARG A 208 -30.35 -11.04 -4.40
N GLU A 209 -29.35 -11.83 -4.78
CA GLU A 209 -28.19 -12.09 -3.91
C GLU A 209 -27.36 -10.82 -3.73
N MET A 210 -27.16 -10.02 -4.78
CA MET A 210 -26.43 -8.75 -4.66
C MET A 210 -27.10 -7.78 -3.68
N TYR A 211 -28.45 -7.69 -3.70
CA TYR A 211 -29.18 -6.88 -2.72
C TYR A 211 -29.09 -7.45 -1.30
N LEU A 212 -29.20 -8.77 -1.13
CA LEU A 212 -29.07 -9.43 0.17
C LEU A 212 -27.67 -9.25 0.76
N LEU A 213 -26.63 -9.39 -0.06
CA LEU A 213 -25.24 -9.19 0.30
C LEU A 213 -24.96 -7.74 0.70
N LEU A 214 -25.47 -6.77 -0.06
CA LEU A 214 -25.34 -5.35 0.28
C LEU A 214 -26.02 -5.03 1.60
N PHE A 215 -27.25 -5.51 1.81
CA PHE A 215 -27.96 -5.35 3.07
C PHE A 215 -27.19 -5.96 4.24
N SER A 216 -26.65 -7.16 4.06
CA SER A 216 -25.85 -7.86 5.07
C SER A 216 -24.56 -7.12 5.43
N ILE A 217 -23.87 -6.55 4.43
CA ILE A 217 -22.69 -5.71 4.64
C ILE A 217 -23.06 -4.47 5.47
N ILE A 218 -24.11 -3.74 5.09
CA ILE A 218 -24.54 -2.52 5.79
C ILE A 218 -24.85 -2.82 7.26
N VAL A 219 -25.62 -3.88 7.53
CA VAL A 219 -26.05 -4.25 8.88
C VAL A 219 -24.87 -4.77 9.72
N CYS A 220 -24.12 -5.76 9.23
CA CYS A 220 -23.05 -6.41 9.99
C CYS A 220 -21.83 -5.49 10.15
N TYR A 221 -21.37 -4.86 9.06
CA TYR A 221 -20.22 -3.95 9.09
C TYR A 221 -20.57 -2.63 9.80
N GLY A 222 -21.80 -2.13 9.64
CA GLY A 222 -22.28 -0.97 10.39
C GLY A 222 -22.26 -1.21 11.90
N PHE A 223 -22.78 -2.34 12.37
CA PHE A 223 -22.70 -2.73 13.78
C PHE A 223 -21.25 -2.81 14.27
N TYR A 224 -20.38 -3.42 13.46
CA TYR A 224 -18.96 -3.54 13.74
C TYR A 224 -18.29 -2.16 13.92
N ALA A 225 -18.50 -1.27 12.95
CA ALA A 225 -17.92 0.07 12.93
C ALA A 225 -18.40 0.89 14.13
N LEU A 226 -19.70 0.80 14.46
CA LEU A 226 -20.28 1.45 15.63
C LEU A 226 -19.68 0.93 16.95
N CYS A 227 -19.54 -0.39 17.10
CA CYS A 227 -18.89 -0.96 18.30
C CYS A 227 -17.44 -0.49 18.42
N THR A 228 -16.71 -0.48 17.31
CA THR A 228 -15.31 -0.04 17.27
C THR A 228 -15.20 1.44 17.64
N TYR A 229 -16.00 2.30 17.01
CA TYR A 229 -16.04 3.73 17.28
C TYR A 229 -16.41 4.02 18.74
N HIS A 230 -17.49 3.42 19.24
CA HIS A 230 -17.96 3.65 20.61
C HIS A 230 -16.92 3.20 21.65
N ALA A 231 -16.28 2.06 21.46
CA ALA A 231 -15.34 1.57 22.45
C ALA A 231 -13.91 2.17 22.33
N VAL A 232 -13.50 2.69 21.16
CA VAL A 232 -12.23 3.43 21.00
C VAL A 232 -12.35 4.90 21.43
N PHE A 233 -13.40 5.61 20.99
CA PHE A 233 -13.48 7.07 21.14
C PHE A 233 -14.40 7.51 22.30
N VAL A 234 -15.54 6.86 22.49
CA VAL A 234 -16.51 7.27 23.53
C VAL A 234 -16.12 6.69 24.89
N SER A 235 -15.85 5.38 24.93
CA SER A 235 -15.52 4.68 26.18
C SER A 235 -14.15 5.07 26.75
N ALA A 236 -13.23 5.55 25.91
CA ALA A 236 -11.93 6.07 26.36
C ALA A 236 -12.08 7.45 27.04
N LYS A 237 -13.08 8.24 26.66
CA LYS A 237 -13.37 9.58 27.21
C LYS A 237 -14.14 9.51 28.54
N ASP A 238 -15.08 8.57 28.67
CA ASP A 238 -15.95 8.46 29.87
C ASP A 238 -15.27 7.75 31.06
N ASN A 239 -14.25 6.92 30.84
CA ASN A 239 -13.61 6.10 31.89
C ASN A 239 -12.29 6.67 32.43
N VAL A 240 -11.92 7.90 32.06
CA VAL A 240 -10.63 8.55 32.36
C VAL A 240 -10.30 8.62 33.87
N PRO A 241 -11.24 8.83 34.82
CA PRO A 241 -10.88 8.93 36.23
C PRO A 241 -10.77 7.58 36.96
N ARG A 242 -11.55 6.56 36.59
CA ARG A 242 -11.83 5.40 37.47
C ARG A 242 -11.12 4.08 37.14
N ARG A 243 -10.52 3.92 35.94
CA ARG A 243 -9.96 2.61 35.49
C ARG A 243 -8.56 2.62 34.87
N LYS A 244 -7.87 3.77 34.81
CA LYS A 244 -6.51 3.93 34.24
C LYS A 244 -5.42 3.02 34.84
N SER A 245 -5.68 2.32 35.94
CA SER A 245 -4.69 1.53 36.71
C SER A 245 -4.57 0.04 36.33
N SER A 246 -5.53 -0.57 35.62
CA SER A 246 -5.49 -2.03 35.37
C SER A 246 -4.73 -2.40 34.08
N LYS A 247 -3.64 -3.17 34.21
CA LYS A 247 -2.92 -3.81 33.07
C LYS A 247 -3.87 -4.56 32.12
N ALA A 248 -4.96 -5.13 32.62
CA ALA A 248 -5.94 -5.85 31.82
C ALA A 248 -6.72 -4.92 30.85
N PHE A 249 -7.04 -3.69 31.29
CA PHE A 249 -7.75 -2.71 30.47
C PHE A 249 -6.89 -2.22 29.30
N ALA A 250 -5.60 -1.94 29.55
CA ALA A 250 -4.67 -1.52 28.49
C ALA A 250 -4.46 -2.62 27.42
N ILE A 251 -4.44 -3.89 27.82
CA ILE A 251 -4.36 -5.04 26.90
C ILE A 251 -5.63 -5.11 26.04
N GLN A 252 -6.81 -4.92 26.64
CA GLN A 252 -8.09 -4.95 25.92
C GLN A 252 -8.23 -3.80 24.91
N VAL A 253 -7.78 -2.59 25.24
CA VAL A 253 -7.81 -1.44 24.33
C VAL A 253 -6.85 -1.64 23.14
N ARG A 254 -5.62 -2.12 23.39
CA ARG A 254 -4.67 -2.42 22.29
C ARG A 254 -5.21 -3.49 21.35
N PHE A 255 -5.85 -4.52 21.92
CA PHE A 255 -6.49 -5.57 21.13
C PHE A 255 -7.60 -4.99 20.25
N MET A 256 -8.45 -4.12 20.79
CA MET A 256 -9.47 -3.48 19.96
C MET A 256 -8.92 -2.55 18.87
N ILE A 257 -7.83 -1.81 19.13
CA ILE A 257 -7.17 -1.03 18.08
C ILE A 257 -6.65 -1.96 16.97
N SER A 258 -6.12 -3.14 17.33
CA SER A 258 -5.74 -4.16 16.36
C SER A 258 -6.94 -4.60 15.52
N MET A 259 -8.09 -4.85 16.16
CA MET A 259 -9.33 -5.24 15.47
C MET A 259 -9.85 -4.09 14.58
N ALA A 260 -9.72 -2.83 15.00
CA ALA A 260 -10.09 -1.67 14.18
C ALA A 260 -9.26 -1.60 12.89
N ILE A 261 -7.95 -1.85 13.00
CA ILE A 261 -7.05 -1.92 11.83
C ILE A 261 -7.43 -3.10 10.93
N GLN A 262 -7.67 -4.28 11.52
CA GLN A 262 -8.14 -5.45 10.79
C GLN A 262 -9.45 -5.18 10.04
N ALA A 263 -10.36 -4.36 10.60
CA ALA A 263 -11.60 -3.97 9.92
C ALA A 263 -11.38 -3.05 8.72
N CYS A 264 -10.44 -2.11 8.81
CA CYS A 264 -10.04 -1.29 7.67
C CYS A 264 -9.46 -2.19 6.56
N LEU A 265 -8.69 -3.20 6.93
CA LEU A 265 -8.18 -4.20 5.99
C LEU A 265 -9.30 -5.08 5.43
N THR A 266 -10.31 -5.47 6.21
CA THR A 266 -11.50 -6.16 5.70
C THR A 266 -12.21 -5.28 4.65
N THR A 267 -12.32 -3.98 4.88
CA THR A 267 -12.91 -3.08 3.87
C THR A 267 -12.10 -3.07 2.59
N LEU A 268 -10.77 -2.93 2.70
CA LEU A 268 -9.88 -2.80 1.56
C LEU A 268 -9.69 -4.11 0.79
N PHE A 269 -9.47 -5.21 1.51
CA PHE A 269 -9.10 -6.51 0.94
C PHE A 269 -10.29 -7.42 0.67
N PHE A 270 -11.47 -7.12 1.20
CA PHE A 270 -12.60 -8.03 1.12
C PHE A 270 -13.89 -7.36 0.62
N ILE A 271 -14.37 -6.30 1.30
CA ILE A 271 -15.65 -5.65 0.93
C ILE A 271 -15.52 -4.86 -0.38
N ALA A 272 -14.48 -4.04 -0.52
CA ALA A 272 -14.26 -3.22 -1.70
C ALA A 272 -14.12 -4.02 -3.00
N PRO A 273 -13.29 -5.08 -3.09
CA PRO A 273 -13.19 -5.88 -4.31
C PRO A 273 -14.50 -6.61 -4.63
N LEU A 274 -15.21 -7.17 -3.65
CA LEU A 274 -16.51 -7.81 -3.89
C LEU A 274 -17.56 -6.83 -4.42
N PHE A 275 -17.63 -5.63 -3.82
CA PHE A 275 -18.56 -4.59 -4.24
C PHE A 275 -18.21 -4.05 -5.63
N ALA A 276 -16.93 -3.85 -5.93
CA ALA A 276 -16.47 -3.44 -7.24
C ALA A 276 -16.77 -4.50 -8.31
N LEU A 277 -16.55 -5.78 -8.03
CA LEU A 277 -16.91 -6.90 -8.92
C LEU A 277 -18.43 -6.92 -9.17
N GLY A 278 -19.24 -6.81 -8.11
CA GLY A 278 -20.70 -6.82 -8.20
C GLY A 278 -21.26 -5.65 -9.01
N ILE A 279 -20.78 -4.42 -8.76
CA ILE A 279 -21.21 -3.24 -9.53
C ILE A 279 -20.76 -3.33 -10.99
N ALA A 280 -19.52 -3.74 -11.24
CA ALA A 280 -19.00 -3.87 -12.60
C ALA A 280 -19.82 -4.85 -13.46
N MET A 281 -20.38 -5.87 -12.81
CA MET A 281 -21.24 -6.88 -13.42
C MET A 281 -22.71 -6.42 -13.55
N ALA A 282 -23.24 -5.71 -12.55
CA ALA A 282 -24.65 -5.33 -12.47
C ALA A 282 -24.99 -4.00 -13.17
N THR A 283 -23.99 -3.18 -13.54
CA THR A 283 -24.21 -1.83 -14.07
C THR A 283 -23.34 -1.54 -15.29
N PRO A 284 -23.70 -0.56 -16.14
CA PRO A 284 -22.86 -0.13 -17.26
C PRO A 284 -21.59 0.62 -16.83
N ILE A 285 -21.20 0.63 -15.55
CA ILE A 285 -20.04 1.40 -15.07
C ILE A 285 -18.75 1.01 -15.78
N ALA A 286 -18.63 -0.25 -16.21
CA ALA A 286 -17.48 -0.73 -16.96
C ALA A 286 -17.35 -0.07 -18.34
N GLN A 287 -18.42 0.54 -18.88
CA GLN A 287 -18.36 1.35 -20.11
C GLN A 287 -17.81 2.76 -19.86
N LEU A 288 -17.92 3.27 -18.63
CA LEU A 288 -17.32 4.56 -18.24
C LEU A 288 -15.81 4.44 -18.03
N VAL A 289 -15.32 3.21 -17.86
CA VAL A 289 -13.91 2.89 -17.68
C VAL A 289 -13.29 2.55 -19.05
N PRO A 290 -12.17 3.17 -19.45
CA PRO A 290 -11.50 2.84 -20.71
C PRO A 290 -11.22 1.33 -20.81
N ALA A 291 -11.53 0.72 -21.95
CA ALA A 291 -11.40 -0.73 -22.12
C ALA A 291 -9.99 -1.28 -21.81
N ALA A 292 -8.95 -0.46 -22.01
CA ALA A 292 -7.55 -0.79 -21.72
C ALA A 292 -7.21 -0.90 -20.22
N THR A 293 -8.02 -0.31 -19.32
CA THR A 293 -7.78 -0.36 -17.86
C THR A 293 -8.59 -1.45 -17.16
N LEU A 294 -9.61 -2.01 -17.81
CA LEU A 294 -10.40 -3.14 -17.29
C LEU A 294 -9.54 -4.37 -16.94
N PRO A 295 -8.53 -4.79 -17.73
CA PRO A 295 -7.65 -5.90 -17.37
C PRO A 295 -6.96 -5.70 -16.01
N PHE A 296 -6.47 -4.48 -15.74
CA PHE A 296 -5.84 -4.13 -14.46
C PHE A 296 -6.82 -4.25 -13.29
N PHE A 297 -8.04 -3.74 -13.43
CA PHE A 297 -9.05 -3.84 -12.37
C PHE A 297 -9.47 -5.30 -12.11
N ARG A 298 -9.63 -6.12 -13.16
CA ARG A 298 -9.93 -7.55 -13.03
C ARG A 298 -8.89 -8.28 -12.17
N ILE A 299 -7.60 -8.11 -12.47
CA ILE A 299 -6.54 -8.77 -11.69
C ILE A 299 -6.44 -8.22 -10.27
N VAL A 300 -6.54 -6.90 -10.08
CA VAL A 300 -6.45 -6.29 -8.75
C VAL A 300 -7.57 -6.77 -7.85
N PHE A 301 -8.83 -6.76 -8.31
CA PHE A 301 -9.95 -7.18 -7.47
C PHE A 301 -9.85 -8.65 -7.06
N VAL A 302 -9.45 -9.52 -8.00
CA VAL A 302 -9.27 -10.96 -7.72
C VAL A 302 -8.12 -11.20 -6.76
N VAL A 303 -6.95 -10.58 -6.98
CA VAL A 303 -5.76 -10.77 -6.13
C VAL A 303 -5.96 -10.18 -4.74
N VAL A 304 -6.51 -8.96 -4.64
CA VAL A 304 -6.78 -8.30 -3.37
C VAL A 304 -7.78 -9.12 -2.54
N TYR A 305 -8.84 -9.64 -3.16
CA TYR A 305 -9.77 -10.57 -2.52
C TYR A 305 -9.06 -11.84 -2.00
N CYS A 306 -8.16 -12.42 -2.80
CA CYS A 306 -7.40 -13.60 -2.39
C CYS A 306 -6.47 -13.34 -1.19
N CYS A 307 -5.94 -12.12 -1.06
CA CYS A 307 -4.99 -11.76 0.00
C CYS A 307 -5.64 -11.42 1.36
N CYS A 308 -6.97 -11.44 1.47
CA CYS A 308 -7.67 -10.95 2.66
C CYS A 308 -7.28 -11.71 3.95
N SER A 309 -7.18 -13.04 3.89
CA SER A 309 -6.83 -13.91 5.01
C SER A 309 -5.43 -13.60 5.59
N CYS A 310 -4.43 -13.50 4.72
CA CYS A 310 -3.05 -13.19 5.10
C CYS A 310 -2.92 -11.78 5.70
N ALA A 311 -3.66 -10.79 5.16
CA ALA A 311 -3.66 -9.44 5.71
C ALA A 311 -4.17 -9.42 7.15
N HIS A 312 -5.25 -10.16 7.44
CA HIS A 312 -5.80 -10.31 8.80
C HIS A 312 -4.80 -10.95 9.77
N SER A 313 -4.19 -12.05 9.35
CA SER A 313 -3.25 -12.85 10.14
C SER A 313 -1.95 -12.10 10.41
N THR A 314 -1.43 -11.38 9.42
CA THR A 314 -0.21 -10.56 9.54
C THR A 314 -0.39 -9.44 10.55
N VAL A 315 -1.54 -8.74 10.55
CA VAL A 315 -1.82 -7.70 11.55
C VAL A 315 -1.96 -8.28 12.95
N PHE A 316 -2.60 -9.45 13.09
CA PHE A 316 -2.68 -10.13 14.39
C PHE A 316 -1.27 -10.42 14.94
N LEU A 317 -0.37 -10.96 14.11
CA LEU A 317 1.01 -11.24 14.50
C LEU A 317 1.76 -9.96 14.86
N ALA A 318 1.66 -8.92 14.03
CA ALA A 318 2.32 -7.64 14.24
C ALA A 318 1.84 -6.92 15.51
N LYS A 319 0.62 -7.20 15.98
CA LYS A 319 0.02 -6.59 17.19
C LYS A 319 -0.02 -7.55 18.39
N SER A 320 0.36 -8.81 18.22
CA SER A 320 0.32 -9.80 19.29
C SER A 320 1.26 -9.41 20.43
N THR A 321 0.71 -9.35 21.64
CA THR A 321 1.49 -9.03 22.83
C THR A 321 2.60 -10.03 23.06
N TYR A 322 2.51 -11.29 22.61
CA TYR A 322 3.59 -12.26 22.75
C TYR A 322 4.70 -12.08 21.71
N ILE A 323 4.36 -11.82 20.44
CA ILE A 323 5.38 -11.54 19.42
C ILE A 323 6.07 -10.24 19.78
N ILE A 324 5.29 -9.21 20.12
CA ILE A 324 5.79 -7.98 20.69
C ILE A 324 6.61 -8.30 21.94
N GLN A 325 6.14 -9.07 22.93
CA GLN A 325 6.90 -9.41 24.14
C GLN A 325 8.08 -10.34 23.93
N ASN A 326 8.22 -11.08 22.84
CA ASN A 326 9.42 -11.85 22.57
C ASN A 326 10.46 -10.98 21.89
N LEU A 327 10.01 -10.16 20.93
CA LEU A 327 10.81 -9.08 20.36
C LEU A 327 11.22 -8.08 21.45
N VAL A 328 10.32 -7.84 22.42
CA VAL A 328 10.41 -6.92 23.57
C VAL A 328 10.98 -7.58 24.83
N GLN A 329 10.99 -8.90 25.06
CA GLN A 329 11.68 -9.57 26.19
C GLN A 329 13.13 -9.87 25.84
N GLN A 330 13.43 -10.08 24.56
CA GLN A 330 14.78 -9.83 24.06
C GLN A 330 15.20 -8.37 24.29
N GLU A 331 14.25 -7.44 24.37
CA GLU A 331 14.46 -6.00 24.60
C GLU A 331 14.46 -5.60 26.10
N ASP A 332 13.68 -6.24 26.97
CA ASP A 332 13.41 -5.90 28.37
C ASP A 332 14.31 -6.69 29.34
N ARG A 333 14.84 -7.88 28.97
CA ARG A 333 16.05 -8.42 29.65
C ARG A 333 17.29 -7.57 29.36
N VAL A 334 17.23 -6.73 28.32
CA VAL A 334 18.27 -5.75 28.00
C VAL A 334 17.98 -4.38 28.64
N LEU A 335 16.73 -4.07 29.00
CA LEU A 335 16.32 -2.77 29.54
C LEU A 335 15.28 -2.88 30.68
N THR A 336 15.57 -3.61 31.75
CA THR A 336 14.89 -3.44 33.06
C THR A 336 15.15 -2.07 33.73
N GLY A 337 15.72 -1.09 33.01
CA GLY A 337 16.16 0.18 33.57
C GLY A 337 15.41 1.43 33.12
N TYR A 338 14.62 1.39 32.05
CA TYR A 338 14.02 2.62 31.49
C TYR A 338 12.50 2.49 31.50
N GLU A 339 11.98 2.61 32.72
CA GLU A 339 10.60 2.95 32.98
C GLU A 339 10.05 3.96 31.97
N SER A 340 8.97 3.54 31.31
CA SER A 340 7.70 4.24 31.53
C SER A 340 7.68 5.74 31.24
N ALA A 341 7.37 6.14 30.00
CA ALA A 341 6.35 7.18 29.76
C ALA A 341 6.17 7.52 28.27
N ASN A 342 5.13 6.95 27.66
CA ASN A 342 3.96 7.72 27.19
C ASN A 342 3.38 7.19 25.88
N TYR A 343 2.07 7.01 25.95
CA TYR A 343 1.06 6.72 24.94
C TYR A 343 -0.14 7.59 25.43
N TYR A 344 -0.91 8.38 24.68
CA TYR A 344 -1.64 8.31 23.40
C TYR A 344 -2.08 9.75 23.01
N ALA A 345 -2.03 10.17 21.72
CA ALA A 345 -3.15 10.30 20.73
C ALA A 345 -3.95 11.63 20.88
N GLU A 346 -4.45 12.33 19.84
CA GLU A 346 -5.53 12.04 18.85
C GLU A 346 -5.49 13.12 17.73
N SER A 347 -5.69 12.84 16.42
CA SER A 347 -6.93 12.76 15.57
C SER A 347 -7.72 14.09 15.44
N SER A 348 -8.39 14.54 14.36
CA SER A 348 -8.79 14.03 13.02
C SER A 348 -9.43 15.17 12.14
N ASP A 349 -9.67 14.87 10.84
CA ASP A 349 -10.78 15.30 9.91
C ASP A 349 -10.80 16.70 9.21
N HIS A 350 -11.24 16.91 7.95
CA HIS A 350 -11.94 16.10 6.89
C HIS A 350 -11.88 16.78 5.48
N SER A 351 -12.13 15.97 4.42
CA SER A 351 -12.58 16.07 2.98
C SER A 351 -12.87 17.44 2.27
N GLU A 352 -12.81 17.62 0.92
CA GLU A 352 -13.48 16.96 -0.24
C GLU A 352 -12.82 17.23 -1.64
N HIS A 353 -13.25 16.53 -2.71
CA HIS A 353 -12.71 16.43 -4.10
C HIS A 353 -13.69 16.96 -5.19
N PRO A 354 -13.25 17.36 -6.41
CA PRO A 354 -13.14 16.42 -7.56
C PRO A 354 -11.92 16.65 -8.50
N SER A 355 -11.54 15.65 -9.31
CA SER A 355 -10.47 15.68 -10.33
C SER A 355 -11.09 15.63 -11.76
N PRO A 356 -10.41 16.14 -12.81
CA PRO A 356 -9.16 15.58 -13.32
C PRO A 356 -8.06 16.65 -13.34
N ASN A 357 -6.78 16.26 -13.30
CA ASN A 357 -5.65 16.95 -13.93
C ASN A 357 -4.35 16.44 -13.33
N ARG A 358 -3.51 15.81 -14.15
CA ARG A 358 -2.12 15.40 -13.86
C ARG A 358 -1.27 16.51 -13.23
N HIS A 359 -1.66 17.78 -13.46
CA HIS A 359 -1.05 18.96 -12.87
C HIS A 359 -1.41 19.18 -11.38
N HIS A 360 -2.60 18.78 -10.92
CA HIS A 360 -3.05 19.06 -9.54
C HIS A 360 -2.34 18.17 -8.50
N THR A 361 -1.91 16.95 -8.87
CA THR A 361 -1.24 16.00 -7.98
C THR A 361 0.20 16.40 -7.66
N ASN A 362 0.96 16.85 -8.66
CA ASN A 362 2.34 17.33 -8.45
C ASN A 362 2.36 18.62 -7.61
N ILE A 363 1.41 19.53 -7.85
CA ILE A 363 1.27 20.77 -7.06
C ILE A 363 0.98 20.47 -5.58
N ALA A 364 0.13 19.48 -5.27
CA ALA A 364 -0.18 19.09 -3.89
C ALA A 364 1.04 18.51 -3.14
N GLY A 365 1.84 17.67 -3.80
CA GLY A 365 3.10 17.16 -3.26
C GLY A 365 4.13 18.27 -3.00
N MET A 366 4.31 19.19 -3.95
CA MET A 366 5.18 20.36 -3.80
C MET A 366 4.73 21.27 -2.64
N LEU A 367 3.41 21.47 -2.47
CA LEU A 367 2.83 22.20 -1.34
C LEU A 367 3.10 21.49 -0.01
N SER A 368 2.88 20.18 0.07
CA SER A 368 3.11 19.36 1.28
C SER A 368 4.58 19.39 1.70
N ASN A 369 5.50 19.19 0.75
CA ASN A 369 6.94 19.27 0.99
C ASN A 369 7.37 20.67 1.42
N SER A 370 6.78 21.71 0.82
CA SER A 370 7.03 23.10 1.22
C SER A 370 6.54 23.40 2.64
N ILE A 371 5.38 22.86 3.03
CA ILE A 371 4.84 22.98 4.40
C ILE A 371 5.73 22.21 5.39
N ALA A 372 6.12 20.98 5.08
CA ALA A 372 7.04 20.18 5.89
C ALA A 372 8.39 20.89 6.05
N LEU A 373 8.91 21.50 4.98
CA LEU A 373 10.14 22.27 4.97
C LEU A 373 10.02 23.52 5.84
N TYR A 374 8.91 24.26 5.74
CA TYR A 374 8.60 25.39 6.62
C TYR A 374 8.57 24.97 8.10
N LEU A 375 7.93 23.85 8.43
CA LEU A 375 7.86 23.33 9.80
C LEU A 375 9.25 22.88 10.29
N ALA A 376 10.05 22.26 9.42
CA ALA A 376 11.43 21.90 9.72
C ALA A 376 12.28 23.14 10.05
N PHE A 377 12.12 24.23 9.29
CA PHE A 377 12.83 25.48 9.55
C PHE A 377 12.36 26.18 10.83
N THR A 378 11.06 26.27 11.07
CA THR A 378 10.49 27.19 12.08
C THR A 378 10.10 26.54 13.40
N LYS A 379 9.80 25.23 13.43
CA LYS A 379 9.24 24.54 14.61
C LYS A 379 10.11 23.40 15.15
N SER A 380 11.21 23.06 14.48
CA SER A 380 12.14 22.04 14.95
C SER A 380 12.95 22.49 16.17
N ARG A 381 13.09 21.61 17.18
CA ARG A 381 13.85 21.92 18.42
C ARG A 381 15.35 22.11 18.12
N LYS A 382 16.01 22.99 18.87
CA LYS A 382 17.48 23.19 18.78
C LYS A 382 18.29 21.91 19.05
N GLN A 383 17.74 20.97 19.83
CA GLN A 383 18.36 19.67 20.12
C GLN A 383 18.32 18.68 18.94
N LEU A 384 17.54 18.97 17.90
CA LEU A 384 17.43 18.20 16.66
C LEU A 384 18.16 18.87 15.49
N SER A 385 19.07 19.82 15.73
CA SER A 385 19.68 20.64 14.67
C SER A 385 20.36 19.81 13.57
N GLU A 386 20.96 18.68 13.93
CA GLU A 386 21.72 17.85 12.99
C GLU A 386 20.80 16.98 12.14
N TYR A 387 19.76 16.40 12.75
CA TYR A 387 18.71 15.69 11.99
C TYR A 387 17.89 16.65 11.12
N LYS A 388 17.64 17.86 11.61
CA LYS A 388 16.97 18.92 10.83
C LYS A 388 17.71 19.18 9.51
N LYS A 389 19.06 19.20 9.50
CA LYS A 389 19.84 19.40 8.27
C LYS A 389 19.59 18.30 7.24
N LEU A 390 19.46 17.07 7.72
CA LEU A 390 19.25 15.87 6.90
C LEU A 390 17.80 15.80 6.37
N LEU A 391 16.82 16.10 7.22
CA LEU A 391 15.43 16.23 6.83
C LEU A 391 15.22 17.34 5.79
N ILE A 392 15.90 18.48 5.94
CA ILE A 392 15.90 19.56 4.96
C ILE A 392 16.51 19.09 3.63
N LEU A 393 17.63 18.37 3.66
CA LEU A 393 18.27 17.84 2.46
C LEU A 393 17.32 16.90 1.70
N PHE A 394 16.62 16.01 2.41
CA PHE A 394 15.61 15.14 1.85
C PHE A 394 14.47 15.92 1.19
N LEU A 395 13.85 16.86 1.92
CA LEU A 395 12.74 17.66 1.40
C LEU A 395 13.15 18.53 0.19
N ILE A 396 14.37 19.06 0.16
CA ILE A 396 14.89 19.82 -0.99
C ILE A 396 15.08 18.90 -2.20
N SER A 397 15.68 17.72 -2.01
CA SER A 397 15.86 16.74 -3.09
C SER A 397 14.53 16.32 -3.70
N ASP A 398 13.52 16.12 -2.86
CA ASP A 398 12.19 15.72 -3.28
C ASP A 398 11.51 16.82 -4.12
N ILE A 399 11.62 18.08 -3.70
CA ILE A 399 11.14 19.25 -4.47
C ILE A 399 11.87 19.33 -5.83
N ILE A 400 13.19 19.13 -5.85
CA ILE A 400 13.99 19.16 -7.09
C ILE A 400 13.53 18.03 -8.03
N PHE A 401 13.33 16.81 -7.53
CA PHE A 401 12.82 15.69 -8.32
C PHE A 401 11.45 15.99 -8.91
N SER A 402 10.49 16.43 -8.09
CA SER A 402 9.15 16.85 -8.55
C SER A 402 9.21 17.90 -9.64
N THR A 403 10.11 18.88 -9.50
CA THR A 403 10.27 19.95 -10.48
C THR A 403 10.80 19.41 -11.80
N VAL A 404 11.80 18.53 -11.75
CA VAL A 404 12.39 17.91 -12.95
C VAL A 404 11.40 16.95 -13.63
N GLN A 405 10.59 16.21 -12.87
CA GLN A 405 9.51 15.38 -13.41
C GLN A 405 8.51 16.21 -14.25
N GLU A 406 8.06 17.35 -13.74
CA GLU A 406 7.10 18.22 -14.42
C GLU A 406 7.73 18.92 -15.64
N LEU A 407 9.01 19.28 -15.55
CA LEU A 407 9.75 19.92 -16.65
C LEU A 407 10.02 18.95 -17.80
N LEU A 408 10.42 17.71 -17.50
CA LEU A 408 10.87 16.77 -18.52
C LEU A 408 9.77 15.87 -19.07
N LYS A 409 8.68 15.67 -18.31
CA LYS A 409 7.54 14.80 -18.67
C LYS A 409 8.00 13.49 -19.35
N PRO A 410 8.84 12.69 -18.69
CA PRO A 410 9.39 11.48 -19.31
C PRO A 410 8.28 10.46 -19.54
N VAL A 411 8.14 9.94 -20.75
CA VAL A 411 7.21 8.89 -21.18
C VAL A 411 7.94 7.57 -21.28
N GLY A 412 7.63 6.61 -20.40
CA GLY A 412 8.21 5.27 -20.42
C GLY A 412 7.21 4.20 -20.89
N MET A 413 7.67 3.28 -21.73
CA MET A 413 6.87 2.20 -22.28
C MET A 413 7.68 0.92 -22.60
N ILE A 414 6.97 -0.19 -22.76
CA ILE A 414 7.43 -1.46 -23.32
C ILE A 414 6.58 -1.78 -24.54
N ASP A 415 7.21 -2.23 -25.61
CA ASP A 415 6.56 -2.81 -26.76
C ASP A 415 7.26 -4.14 -27.12
N GLY A 416 6.65 -5.24 -26.67
CA GLY A 416 7.24 -6.57 -26.69
C GLY A 416 8.58 -6.62 -25.94
N ASN A 417 9.65 -6.82 -26.70
CA ASN A 417 11.00 -7.01 -26.19
C ASN A 417 11.79 -5.69 -26.17
N MET A 418 11.17 -4.58 -26.58
CA MET A 418 11.73 -3.24 -26.60
C MET A 418 11.26 -2.43 -25.40
N PHE A 419 12.18 -1.76 -24.74
CA PHE A 419 11.92 -0.76 -23.71
C PHE A 419 12.32 0.61 -24.23
N LEU A 420 11.44 1.60 -24.11
CA LEU A 420 11.67 2.96 -24.59
C LEU A 420 11.27 3.99 -23.54
N VAL A 421 12.13 5.00 -23.35
CA VAL A 421 11.83 6.22 -22.61
C VAL A 421 12.17 7.43 -23.48
N TYR A 422 11.21 8.35 -23.60
CA TYR A 422 11.31 9.59 -24.37
C TYR A 422 10.65 10.75 -23.63
N MET A 423 10.78 12.00 -24.09
CA MET A 423 10.14 13.16 -23.44
C MET A 423 8.81 13.51 -24.14
N GLU A 424 7.81 13.95 -23.38
CA GLU A 424 6.57 14.48 -23.96
C GLU A 424 6.80 15.90 -24.50
N GLY A 425 6.83 16.07 -25.84
CA GLY A 425 7.00 17.36 -26.52
C GLY A 425 8.04 17.35 -27.65
N GLU A 426 8.25 18.50 -28.29
CA GLU A 426 9.16 18.63 -29.46
C GLU A 426 10.66 18.55 -29.10
N ARG A 427 11.02 18.83 -27.84
CA ARG A 427 12.42 18.77 -27.39
C ARG A 427 12.73 17.42 -26.78
N GLN A 428 13.49 16.61 -27.51
CA GLN A 428 14.06 15.37 -27.02
C GLN A 428 15.48 15.60 -26.50
N SER A 429 15.85 14.93 -25.42
CA SER A 429 17.20 14.99 -24.85
C SER A 429 17.47 13.74 -24.02
N LYS A 430 18.26 12.84 -24.60
CA LYS A 430 18.77 11.65 -23.92
C LYS A 430 19.59 12.00 -22.70
N LEU A 431 20.37 13.09 -22.75
CA LEU A 431 21.14 13.55 -21.58
C LEU A 431 20.20 13.92 -20.43
N SER A 432 19.12 14.66 -20.72
CA SER A 432 18.13 15.05 -19.72
C SER A 432 17.39 13.84 -19.15
N LEU A 433 17.02 12.87 -19.99
CA LEU A 433 16.44 11.60 -19.55
C LEU A 433 17.40 10.78 -18.69
N SER A 434 18.69 10.74 -19.04
CA SER A 434 19.73 10.03 -18.28
C SER A 434 19.94 10.66 -16.90
N LEU A 435 19.98 11.98 -16.84
CA LEU A 435 20.09 12.73 -15.58
C LEU A 435 18.85 12.54 -14.71
N TYR A 436 17.65 12.57 -15.31
CA TYR A 436 16.40 12.26 -14.61
C TYR A 436 16.43 10.86 -13.96
N CYS A 437 16.84 9.88 -14.75
CA CYS A 437 17.12 8.53 -14.33
C CYS A 437 18.07 8.47 -13.11
N GLY A 438 19.20 9.19 -13.17
CA GLY A 438 20.12 9.28 -12.03
C GLY A 438 19.56 9.99 -10.80
N MET A 439 18.65 10.95 -10.97
CA MET A 439 17.95 11.60 -9.87
C MET A 439 16.97 10.66 -9.15
N VAL A 440 16.42 9.65 -9.82
CA VAL A 440 15.61 8.59 -9.16
C VAL A 440 16.49 7.79 -8.18
N SER A 441 17.74 7.52 -8.55
CA SER A 441 18.71 6.79 -7.72
C SER A 441 19.09 7.56 -6.45
N MET A 442 19.23 8.89 -6.56
CA MET A 442 19.59 9.78 -5.45
C MET A 442 18.73 9.61 -4.19
N SER A 443 17.43 9.35 -4.38
CA SER A 443 16.49 9.15 -3.27
C SER A 443 16.95 8.03 -2.34
N PHE A 444 17.55 6.96 -2.86
CA PHE A 444 18.04 5.82 -2.07
C PHE A 444 19.26 6.16 -1.22
N LEU A 445 20.22 6.91 -1.76
CA LEU A 445 21.43 7.30 -1.01
C LEU A 445 21.16 8.34 0.06
N ILE A 446 20.18 9.22 -0.13
CA ILE A 446 19.76 10.14 0.93
C ILE A 446 19.31 9.34 2.16
N PHE A 447 18.61 8.22 1.98
CA PHE A 447 18.24 7.30 3.06
C PHE A 447 19.44 6.54 3.65
N CYS A 448 20.37 6.05 2.83
CA CYS A 448 21.61 5.39 3.29
C CYS A 448 22.45 6.31 4.17
N VAL A 449 22.70 7.53 3.67
CA VAL A 449 23.60 8.49 4.28
C VAL A 449 22.98 9.13 5.52
N SER A 450 21.65 9.24 5.56
CA SER A 450 20.86 9.60 6.75
C SER A 450 21.16 8.74 7.98
N LEU A 451 21.57 7.49 7.75
CA LEU A 451 21.82 6.48 8.78
C LEU A 451 23.32 6.20 8.99
N HIS A 452 24.16 6.35 7.97
CA HIS A 452 25.56 5.92 8.04
C HIS A 452 26.54 6.96 8.62
N VAL A 453 26.21 8.24 8.54
CA VAL A 453 27.10 9.32 9.02
C VAL A 453 27.40 9.22 10.53
N PRO A 454 26.45 8.81 11.40
CA PRO A 454 26.74 8.55 12.81
C PRO A 454 27.63 7.32 13.07
N SER A 455 27.57 6.27 12.24
CA SER A 455 28.29 5.00 12.47
C SER A 455 29.69 4.99 11.85
N ILE A 456 29.89 5.56 10.66
CA ILE A 456 31.20 5.60 9.98
C ILE A 456 32.18 6.54 10.69
N LEU A 457 31.70 7.67 11.22
CA LEU A 457 32.54 8.63 11.92
C LEU A 457 32.92 8.17 13.35
N ASP A 458 32.17 7.24 13.94
CA ASP A 458 32.54 6.57 15.20
C ASP A 458 33.75 5.63 14.97
N GLN A 459 33.85 5.02 13.78
CA GLN A 459 34.91 4.06 13.45
C GLN A 459 36.27 4.73 13.16
N ARG A 460 36.30 5.95 12.63
CA ARG A 460 37.55 6.73 12.47
C ARG A 460 38.14 7.23 13.79
N VAL A 461 37.36 7.30 14.87
CA VAL A 461 37.87 7.63 16.21
C VAL A 461 38.59 6.43 16.85
N TRP A 462 38.23 5.20 16.48
CA TRP A 462 38.88 3.98 16.99
C TRP A 462 40.33 3.79 16.52
N HIS A 463 40.71 4.33 15.36
CA HIS A 463 42.07 4.14 14.84
C HIS A 463 43.09 5.17 15.35
N THR A 464 42.64 6.31 15.86
CA THR A 464 43.53 7.41 16.28
C THR A 464 43.79 7.41 17.80
N ASP A 465 42.93 6.76 18.60
CA ASP A 465 43.05 6.75 20.06
C ASP A 465 43.88 5.59 20.64
N PHE A 466 44.48 4.72 19.81
CA PHE A 466 45.31 3.61 20.31
C PHE A 466 46.77 3.98 20.62
N TYR A 467 47.23 5.21 20.30
CA TYR A 467 48.65 5.58 20.47
C TYR A 467 48.96 6.79 21.37
N SER A 468 48.00 7.38 22.08
CA SER A 468 48.32 8.46 23.03
C SER A 468 47.71 8.24 24.42
N LYS A 469 48.48 7.53 25.26
CA LYS A 469 48.31 7.55 26.72
C LYS A 469 48.75 8.92 27.25
N LYS A 470 47.76 9.75 27.62
CA LYS A 470 47.75 10.77 28.70
C LYS A 470 46.99 12.02 28.25
N CYS A 471 45.73 12.13 28.66
CA CYS A 471 45.15 13.35 29.24
C CYS A 471 43.66 13.14 29.57
N ILE A 472 43.38 13.07 30.88
CA ILE A 472 42.36 13.83 31.61
C ILE A 472 40.96 13.97 30.95
N PHE A 473 39.98 13.33 31.62
CA PHE A 473 38.57 13.70 31.71
C PHE A 473 38.11 14.89 30.84
N ARG A 474 37.60 14.60 29.66
CA ARG A 474 36.66 15.47 28.96
C ARG A 474 35.40 14.67 28.63
N LYS A 475 34.27 15.09 29.21
CA LYS A 475 32.93 14.60 28.88
C LYS A 475 32.75 14.62 27.35
N ALA A 476 32.92 13.48 26.69
CA ALA A 476 32.60 13.34 25.28
C ALA A 476 31.08 13.33 25.12
N LYS A 477 30.51 14.54 25.06
CA LYS A 477 29.18 14.79 24.52
C LYS A 477 29.28 14.52 23.02
N VAL A 478 29.26 13.25 22.62
CA VAL A 478 29.23 12.85 21.20
C VAL A 478 27.80 13.10 20.70
N VAL A 479 27.43 14.37 20.60
CA VAL A 479 26.44 14.82 19.64
C VAL A 479 27.22 14.99 18.35
N LEU A 480 27.03 14.05 17.44
CA LEU A 480 27.69 14.05 16.14
C LEU A 480 27.25 15.30 15.38
N LYS A 481 28.06 16.36 15.40
CA LYS A 481 27.82 17.54 14.57
C LYS A 481 28.05 17.16 13.10
N LEU A 482 27.02 17.28 12.28
CA LEU A 482 27.11 17.43 10.83
C LEU A 482 27.67 18.85 10.58
N ASP A 483 28.99 18.95 10.68
CA ASP A 483 29.71 20.13 10.22
C ASP A 483 29.60 20.24 8.69
N PHE A 484 29.78 21.45 8.17
CA PHE A 484 29.60 21.76 6.75
C PHE A 484 30.38 20.79 5.84
N ALA A 485 31.63 20.45 6.17
CA ALA A 485 32.45 19.52 5.40
C ALA A 485 31.83 18.11 5.28
N LYS A 486 31.15 17.62 6.33
CA LYS A 486 30.46 16.32 6.30
C LYS A 486 29.21 16.40 5.45
N LEU A 487 28.44 17.48 5.58
CA LEU A 487 27.27 17.71 4.72
C LEU A 487 27.67 17.84 3.25
N SER A 488 28.77 18.53 2.95
CA SER A 488 29.33 18.61 1.60
C SER A 488 29.76 17.24 1.08
N PHE A 489 30.39 16.40 1.90
CA PHE A 489 30.74 15.03 1.52
C PHE A 489 29.50 14.20 1.15
N ILE A 490 28.42 14.31 1.91
CA ILE A 490 27.14 13.65 1.63
C ILE A 490 26.59 14.10 0.28
N VAL A 491 26.53 15.41 0.04
CA VAL A 491 26.06 15.97 -1.23
C VAL A 491 26.94 15.53 -2.40
N ILE A 492 28.26 15.42 -2.20
CA ILE A 492 29.17 14.90 -3.22
C ILE A 492 28.90 13.42 -3.52
N CYS A 493 28.71 12.57 -2.50
CA CYS A 493 28.37 11.16 -2.70
C CYS A 493 27.06 11.00 -3.49
N LEU A 494 26.06 11.83 -3.17
CA LEU A 494 24.82 11.90 -3.93
C LEU A 494 25.13 12.25 -5.39
N ILE A 495 25.77 13.39 -5.64
CA ILE A 495 26.06 13.84 -7.02
C ILE A 495 26.82 12.77 -7.81
N VAL A 496 27.79 12.11 -7.19
CA VAL A 496 28.56 11.03 -7.82
C VAL A 496 27.67 9.85 -8.20
N ASP A 497 26.75 9.42 -7.35
CA ASP A 497 25.81 8.35 -7.69
C ASP A 497 24.87 8.72 -8.82
N CYS A 498 24.28 9.91 -8.77
CA CYS A 498 23.46 10.41 -9.88
C CYS A 498 24.23 10.39 -11.20
N ILE A 499 25.50 10.83 -11.17
CA ILE A 499 26.36 10.81 -12.36
C ILE A 499 26.66 9.37 -12.81
N ILE A 500 26.97 8.45 -11.90
CA ILE A 500 27.25 7.04 -12.25
C ILE A 500 26.01 6.40 -12.87
N TRP A 501 24.84 6.58 -12.26
CA TRP A 501 23.58 6.01 -12.73
C TRP A 501 23.14 6.61 -14.06
N ALA A 502 23.25 7.94 -14.18
CA ALA A 502 23.01 8.65 -15.44
C ALA A 502 23.98 8.18 -16.52
N TYR A 503 25.25 7.99 -16.21
CA TYR A 503 26.25 7.48 -17.15
C TYR A 503 25.93 6.06 -17.61
N ILE A 504 25.57 5.15 -16.68
CA ILE A 504 25.16 3.78 -17.03
C ILE A 504 23.96 3.81 -17.97
N CYS A 505 22.93 4.59 -17.65
CA CYS A 505 21.76 4.73 -18.53
C CYS A 505 22.14 5.35 -19.88
N HIS A 506 22.93 6.41 -19.88
CA HIS A 506 23.31 7.15 -21.07
C HIS A 506 24.14 6.30 -22.04
N VAL A 507 25.04 5.45 -21.53
CA VAL A 507 25.91 4.61 -22.36
C VAL A 507 25.19 3.34 -22.79
N TYR A 508 24.60 2.61 -21.84
CA TYR A 508 24.12 1.25 -22.09
C TYR A 508 22.67 1.19 -22.60
N LEU A 509 21.83 2.19 -22.30
CA LEU A 509 20.47 2.34 -22.84
C LEU A 509 20.46 3.27 -24.06
N SER A 510 21.48 3.13 -24.91
CA SER A 510 21.61 3.88 -26.15
C SER A 510 20.89 3.18 -27.30
N TYR A 511 20.42 3.99 -28.25
CA TYR A 511 20.01 3.52 -29.55
C TYR A 511 21.13 2.73 -30.25
N GLU A 512 20.75 1.69 -30.96
CA GLU A 512 21.61 0.95 -31.88
C GLU A 512 20.90 0.87 -33.24
N PRO A 513 21.62 0.90 -34.37
CA PRO A 513 21.02 0.85 -35.71
C PRO A 513 20.07 -0.33 -35.93
N SER A 514 20.29 -1.46 -35.25
CA SER A 514 19.39 -2.62 -35.28
C SER A 514 17.97 -2.33 -34.77
N TYR A 515 17.78 -1.27 -33.98
CA TYR A 515 16.48 -0.92 -33.41
C TYR A 515 15.61 -0.08 -34.35
N PHE A 516 16.18 0.44 -35.45
CA PHE A 516 15.52 1.38 -36.36
C PHE A 516 14.14 0.91 -36.82
N LEU A 517 14.05 -0.33 -37.32
CA LEU A 517 12.80 -0.87 -37.86
C LEU A 517 11.70 -0.98 -36.80
N ARG A 518 12.05 -1.34 -35.56
CA ARG A 518 11.08 -1.43 -34.46
C ARG A 518 10.65 -0.05 -34.00
N LEU A 519 11.60 0.86 -33.84
CA LEU A 519 11.34 2.22 -33.43
C LEU A 519 10.46 2.95 -34.46
N LYS A 520 10.76 2.79 -35.75
CA LYS A 520 9.97 3.37 -36.84
C LYS A 520 8.54 2.84 -36.85
N ARG A 521 8.33 1.52 -36.75
CA ARG A 521 6.99 0.92 -36.64
C ARG A 521 6.20 1.48 -35.46
N PHE A 522 6.87 1.67 -34.33
CA PHE A 522 6.25 2.25 -33.14
C PHE A 522 5.79 3.69 -33.39
N PHE A 523 6.67 4.58 -33.88
CA PHE A 523 6.32 5.98 -34.15
C PHE A 523 5.26 6.13 -35.25
N ASP A 524 5.36 5.33 -36.32
CA ASP A 524 4.35 5.24 -37.38
C ASP A 524 2.97 4.84 -36.81
N SER A 525 2.92 3.88 -35.87
CA SER A 525 1.68 3.46 -35.20
C SER A 525 1.04 4.55 -34.34
N GLN A 526 1.86 5.48 -33.83
CA GLN A 526 1.40 6.61 -33.01
C GLN A 526 1.07 7.85 -33.85
N ASN A 527 1.19 7.77 -35.18
CA ASN A 527 1.04 8.89 -36.11
C ASN A 527 1.93 10.10 -35.72
N ASN A 528 3.13 9.80 -35.22
CA ASN A 528 4.13 10.79 -34.81
C ASN A 528 5.39 10.64 -35.66
N ASP A 529 5.99 11.77 -36.03
CA ASP A 529 7.27 11.75 -36.76
C ASP A 529 8.40 11.27 -35.86
N LEU A 530 9.29 10.47 -36.45
CA LEU A 530 10.49 9.99 -35.78
C LEU A 530 11.51 11.15 -35.69
N PRO A 531 12.11 11.43 -34.51
CA PRO A 531 13.09 12.52 -34.38
C PRO A 531 14.30 12.36 -35.31
N GLU A 532 14.83 13.48 -35.79
CA GLU A 532 15.99 13.51 -36.68
C GLU A 532 17.26 12.92 -36.02
N ASP A 533 17.45 13.20 -34.72
CA ASP A 533 18.56 12.66 -33.93
C ASP A 533 18.10 11.49 -33.04
N LEU A 534 18.20 10.27 -33.55
CA LEU A 534 17.79 9.05 -32.85
C LEU A 534 18.68 8.72 -31.65
N GLU A 535 19.98 8.98 -31.75
CA GLU A 535 20.96 8.65 -30.71
C GLU A 535 20.87 9.60 -29.53
N GLY A 536 20.57 10.87 -29.79
CA GLY A 536 20.43 11.91 -28.79
C GLY A 536 19.02 12.09 -28.22
N SER A 537 18.01 11.38 -28.72
CA SER A 537 16.60 11.61 -28.30
C SER A 537 16.10 10.70 -27.19
N PHE A 538 16.57 9.46 -27.10
CA PHE A 538 15.88 8.41 -26.32
C PHE A 538 16.79 7.60 -25.41
N LEU A 539 16.19 7.00 -24.37
CA LEU A 539 16.76 5.83 -23.69
C LEU A 539 16.03 4.59 -24.18
N ILE A 540 16.77 3.65 -24.76
CA ILE A 540 16.18 2.47 -25.41
C ILE A 540 17.07 1.25 -25.21
N PHE A 541 16.43 0.09 -25.03
CA PHE A 541 17.09 -1.18 -25.26
C PHE A 541 16.12 -2.19 -25.84
N VAL A 542 16.66 -3.14 -26.60
CA VAL A 542 15.94 -4.35 -27.03
C VAL A 542 16.60 -5.53 -26.34
N SER A 543 15.79 -6.41 -25.75
CA SER A 543 16.25 -7.51 -24.89
C SER A 543 16.72 -8.74 -25.67
N TYR A 544 16.24 -8.93 -26.89
CA TYR A 544 16.62 -10.05 -27.77
C TYR A 544 17.19 -9.55 -29.10
N ARG A 545 18.13 -10.31 -29.67
CA ARG A 545 18.62 -10.13 -31.03
C ARG A 545 17.62 -10.69 -32.03
N ASP A 546 17.82 -10.38 -33.32
CA ASP A 546 16.94 -10.88 -34.39
C ASP A 546 17.05 -12.41 -34.59
N ASP A 547 18.10 -13.04 -34.07
CA ASP A 547 18.26 -14.50 -34.02
C ASP A 547 17.56 -15.18 -32.82
N GLY A 548 16.84 -14.40 -31.99
CA GLY A 548 16.14 -14.90 -30.80
C GLY A 548 17.04 -15.12 -29.57
N SER A 549 18.33 -14.79 -29.63
CA SER A 549 19.23 -14.85 -28.47
C SER A 549 19.09 -13.62 -27.57
N ILE A 550 19.23 -13.82 -26.25
CA ILE A 550 19.18 -12.73 -25.27
C ILE A 550 20.41 -11.83 -25.43
N ARG A 551 20.20 -10.51 -25.42
CA ARG A 551 21.27 -9.51 -25.33
C ARG A 551 21.80 -9.44 -23.90
N TRP A 552 22.73 -10.34 -23.59
CA TRP A 552 23.33 -10.49 -22.26
C TRP A 552 24.00 -9.22 -21.73
N ASP A 553 24.49 -8.35 -22.61
CA ASP A 553 25.03 -7.03 -22.26
C ASP A 553 23.95 -6.13 -21.62
N LYS A 554 22.76 -6.06 -22.23
CA LYS A 554 21.63 -5.28 -21.69
C LYS A 554 21.07 -5.91 -20.41
N PHE A 555 20.98 -7.24 -20.38
CA PHE A 555 20.55 -7.97 -19.19
C PHE A 555 21.52 -7.77 -18.00
N ALA A 556 22.83 -7.82 -18.24
CA ALA A 556 23.84 -7.59 -17.23
C ALA A 556 23.79 -6.15 -16.67
N VAL A 557 23.56 -5.16 -17.53
CA VAL A 557 23.35 -3.76 -17.12
C VAL A 557 22.10 -3.64 -16.24
N MET A 558 21.00 -4.29 -16.63
CA MET A 558 19.77 -4.27 -15.83
C MET A 558 19.98 -4.91 -14.44
N MET A 559 20.67 -6.05 -14.40
CA MET A 559 21.05 -6.70 -13.15
C MET A 559 22.01 -5.86 -12.30
N LEU A 560 22.91 -5.09 -12.93
CA LEU A 560 23.79 -4.16 -12.24
C LEU A 560 23.00 -3.04 -11.56
N LEU A 561 22.03 -2.43 -12.26
CA LEU A 561 21.15 -1.40 -11.70
C LEU A 561 20.36 -1.92 -10.49
N PHE A 562 19.82 -3.15 -10.56
CA PHE A 562 19.14 -3.76 -9.41
C PHE A 562 20.06 -4.09 -8.25
N ARG A 563 21.30 -4.50 -8.53
CA ARG A 563 22.29 -4.74 -7.47
C ARG A 563 22.62 -3.46 -6.71
N ILE A 564 22.75 -2.32 -7.40
CA ILE A 564 22.99 -1.02 -6.76
C ILE A 564 21.85 -0.72 -5.77
N ILE A 565 20.60 -0.76 -6.23
CA ILE A 565 19.40 -0.55 -5.39
C ILE A 565 19.33 -1.55 -4.23
N GLY A 566 19.59 -2.83 -4.49
CA GLY A 566 19.55 -3.87 -3.47
C GLY A 566 20.62 -3.66 -2.38
N ILE A 567 21.83 -3.25 -2.75
CA ILE A 567 22.91 -2.93 -1.83
C ILE A 567 22.51 -1.72 -0.96
N GLU A 568 21.91 -0.69 -1.54
CA GLU A 568 21.45 0.50 -0.82
C GLU A 568 20.38 0.15 0.22
N VAL A 569 19.37 -0.64 -0.14
CA VAL A 569 18.33 -1.10 0.79
C VAL A 569 18.94 -1.93 1.94
N ILE A 570 19.91 -2.81 1.64
CA ILE A 570 20.60 -3.61 2.65
C ILE A 570 21.44 -2.71 3.57
N ILE A 571 22.16 -1.73 3.04
CA ILE A 571 22.94 -0.75 3.82
C ILE A 571 22.00 0.03 4.74
N VAL A 572 20.87 0.52 4.24
CA VAL A 572 19.85 1.21 5.05
C VAL A 572 19.38 0.32 6.20
N ALA A 573 19.00 -0.93 5.92
CA ALA A 573 18.52 -1.86 6.93
C ALA A 573 19.61 -2.20 7.97
N ALA A 574 20.83 -2.49 7.53
CA ALA A 574 21.96 -2.82 8.41
C ALA A 574 22.37 -1.63 9.30
N SER A 575 22.45 -0.44 8.71
CA SER A 575 22.74 0.82 9.42
C SER A 575 21.65 1.13 10.43
N SER A 576 20.40 0.89 10.06
CA SER A 576 19.25 1.09 10.91
C SER A 576 19.33 0.24 12.17
N ILE A 577 19.60 -1.05 12.00
CA ILE A 577 19.81 -1.99 13.10
C ILE A 577 21.03 -1.60 13.95
N HIS A 578 22.11 -1.16 13.31
CA HIS A 578 23.34 -0.75 14.01
C HIS A 578 23.11 0.50 14.88
N ILE A 579 22.47 1.55 14.35
CA ILE A 579 22.14 2.77 15.10
C ILE A 579 21.22 2.45 16.29
N MET A 580 20.19 1.63 16.09
CA MET A 580 19.31 1.20 17.19
C MET A 580 20.12 0.53 18.30
N ARG A 581 21.03 -0.37 17.94
CA ARG A 581 21.89 -1.07 18.91
C ARG A 581 22.85 -0.10 19.60
N THR A 582 23.43 0.86 18.89
CA THR A 582 24.40 1.83 19.44
C THR A 582 23.72 2.87 20.34
N LEU A 583 22.55 3.37 19.96
CA LEU A 583 21.76 4.29 20.79
C LEU A 583 21.29 3.63 22.09
N ARG A 584 20.85 2.36 22.02
CA ARG A 584 20.46 1.58 23.21
C ARG A 584 21.62 1.30 24.16
N LYS A 585 22.85 1.24 23.65
CA LYS A 585 24.06 1.03 24.47
C LYS A 585 24.56 2.30 25.18
N ARG A 586 24.22 3.51 24.71
CA ARG A 586 24.66 4.78 25.34
C ARG A 586 23.72 5.14 26.50
N LYS A 587 24.08 4.74 27.73
CA LYS A 587 23.38 5.04 29.02
C LYS A 587 23.29 6.54 29.40
N THR A 588 23.82 7.46 28.59
CA THR A 588 23.98 8.89 28.92
C THR A 588 22.93 9.82 28.31
N LEU A 589 22.01 9.30 27.49
CA LEU A 589 20.91 10.07 26.91
C LEU A 589 19.67 9.99 27.80
N SER A 590 18.94 11.10 27.98
CA SER A 590 17.71 11.14 28.77
C SER A 590 16.56 10.38 28.10
N ASP A 591 15.57 9.92 28.88
CA ASP A 591 14.31 9.31 28.41
C ASP A 591 13.66 10.09 27.27
N ALA A 592 13.63 11.42 27.38
CA ALA A 592 13.08 12.30 26.36
C ALA A 592 13.89 12.29 25.06
N SER A 593 15.23 12.31 25.14
CA SER A 593 16.09 12.23 23.96
C SER A 593 16.03 10.84 23.31
N MET A 594 15.98 9.76 24.10
CA MET A 594 15.86 8.40 23.59
C MET A 594 14.55 8.18 22.84
N LYS A 595 13.44 8.67 23.41
CA LYS A 595 12.11 8.60 22.78
C LYS A 595 12.03 9.40 21.49
N MET A 596 12.68 10.57 21.46
CA MET A 596 12.77 11.39 20.26
C MET A 596 13.57 10.69 19.16
N HIS A 597 14.72 10.07 19.46
CA HIS A 597 15.49 9.30 18.50
C HIS A 597 14.72 8.07 17.98
N ASP A 598 13.96 7.38 18.82
CA ASP A 598 13.11 6.24 18.43
C ASP A 598 11.96 6.65 17.50
N GLN A 599 11.29 7.77 17.76
CA GLN A 599 10.25 8.31 16.88
C GLN A 599 10.81 8.66 15.50
N LEU A 600 11.97 9.32 15.49
CA LEU A 600 12.67 9.74 14.29
C LEU A 600 13.11 8.58 13.41
N PHE A 601 13.58 7.53 14.08
CA PHE A 601 14.02 6.31 13.47
C PHE A 601 12.86 5.50 12.88
N LYS A 602 11.75 5.38 13.62
CA LYS A 602 10.53 4.75 13.11
C LYS A 602 9.98 5.50 11.90
N ALA A 603 10.03 6.83 11.92
CA ALA A 603 9.64 7.64 10.76
C ALA A 603 10.51 7.31 9.55
N LEU A 604 11.84 7.26 9.74
CA LEU A 604 12.78 6.94 8.67
C LEU A 604 12.61 5.52 8.11
N LEU A 605 12.30 4.53 8.94
CA LEU A 605 12.01 3.17 8.46
C LEU A 605 10.72 3.09 7.64
N VAL A 606 9.67 3.81 8.07
CA VAL A 606 8.41 3.92 7.33
C VAL A 606 8.63 4.62 5.99
N GLN A 607 9.43 5.69 5.97
CA GLN A 607 9.81 6.42 4.75
C GLN A 607 10.61 5.58 3.76
N VAL A 608 11.38 4.58 4.22
CA VAL A 608 12.08 3.66 3.31
C VAL A 608 11.12 2.59 2.79
N ALA A 609 10.24 2.09 3.67
CA ALA A 609 9.33 1.00 3.32
C ALA A 609 8.27 1.42 2.30
N ILE A 610 7.76 2.66 2.39
CA ILE A 610 6.69 3.17 1.52
C ILE A 610 7.13 3.20 0.03
N PRO A 611 8.21 3.90 -0.37
CA PRO A 611 8.75 3.88 -1.73
C PRO A 611 9.17 2.49 -2.21
N THR A 612 9.78 1.69 -1.33
CA THR A 612 10.30 0.35 -1.68
C THR A 612 9.20 -0.61 -2.11
N VAL A 613 8.13 -0.69 -1.31
CA VAL A 613 7.03 -1.62 -1.59
C VAL A 613 6.15 -1.08 -2.68
N LEU A 614 5.83 0.21 -2.61
CA LEU A 614 4.83 0.78 -3.49
C LEU A 614 5.48 1.12 -4.85
N MET A 615 6.60 1.81 -4.93
CA MET A 615 7.14 2.32 -6.22
C MET A 615 8.22 1.41 -6.82
N TYR A 616 9.24 1.07 -6.05
CA TYR A 616 10.44 0.44 -6.60
C TYR A 616 10.22 -1.02 -7.00
N MET A 617 9.45 -1.79 -6.23
CA MET A 617 9.12 -3.17 -6.58
C MET A 617 8.39 -3.29 -7.94
N PRO A 618 7.30 -2.54 -8.22
CA PRO A 618 6.64 -2.61 -9.52
C PRO A 618 7.48 -2.03 -10.67
N CYS A 619 8.23 -0.94 -10.45
CA CYS A 619 9.15 -0.43 -11.48
C CYS A 619 10.24 -1.46 -11.81
N SER A 620 10.77 -2.15 -10.80
CA SER A 620 11.78 -3.20 -11.01
C SER A 620 11.26 -4.36 -11.84
N PHE A 621 10.03 -4.81 -11.55
CA PHE A 621 9.36 -5.82 -12.35
C PHE A 621 9.17 -5.35 -13.81
N TYR A 622 8.75 -4.10 -13.97
CA TYR A 622 8.56 -3.47 -15.27
C TYR A 622 9.86 -3.47 -16.10
N PHE A 623 10.98 -3.02 -15.55
CA PHE A 623 12.26 -2.99 -16.27
C PHE A 623 12.79 -4.37 -16.71
N VAL A 624 12.44 -5.44 -16.00
CA VAL A 624 12.83 -6.82 -16.36
C VAL A 624 11.87 -7.45 -17.38
N THR A 625 10.66 -6.91 -17.49
CA THR A 625 9.58 -7.47 -18.33
C THR A 625 9.98 -7.75 -19.78
N PRO A 626 10.72 -6.87 -20.50
CA PRO A 626 11.16 -7.15 -21.87
C PRO A 626 11.98 -8.44 -21.99
N PHE A 627 12.75 -8.81 -20.96
CA PHE A 627 13.55 -10.04 -20.95
C PHE A 627 12.72 -11.29 -20.63
N LEU A 628 11.70 -11.17 -19.77
CA LEU A 628 10.87 -12.30 -19.33
C LEU A 628 9.72 -12.60 -20.29
N LEU A 629 9.18 -11.56 -20.94
CA LEU A 629 7.94 -11.58 -21.70
C LEU A 629 8.08 -10.85 -23.06
N PRO A 630 9.04 -11.24 -23.91
CA PRO A 630 9.46 -10.48 -25.11
C PRO A 630 8.42 -10.34 -26.21
N ASP A 631 7.52 -11.30 -26.40
CA ASP A 631 6.59 -11.28 -27.54
C ASP A 631 5.15 -10.97 -27.12
N THR A 632 4.98 -10.51 -25.88
CA THR A 632 3.70 -10.65 -25.17
C THR A 632 3.19 -9.38 -24.50
N VAL A 633 4.06 -8.44 -24.15
CA VAL A 633 3.68 -7.26 -23.37
C VAL A 633 3.91 -5.99 -24.18
N SER A 634 2.83 -5.30 -24.56
CA SER A 634 2.89 -3.91 -25.05
C SER A 634 2.07 -3.02 -24.12
N THR A 635 2.74 -2.06 -23.50
CA THR A 635 2.15 -1.17 -22.49
C THR A 635 1.74 0.15 -23.12
N PRO A 636 0.65 0.80 -22.65
CA PRO A 636 0.29 2.14 -23.11
C PRO A 636 1.45 3.13 -22.92
N PRO A 637 1.69 4.04 -23.88
CA PRO A 637 2.65 5.12 -23.72
C PRO A 637 2.37 5.90 -22.42
N GLY A 638 3.36 5.92 -21.52
CA GLY A 638 3.24 6.62 -20.25
C GLY A 638 2.58 5.81 -19.14
N LEU A 639 2.44 4.48 -19.26
CA LEU A 639 2.07 3.62 -18.12
C LEU A 639 3.09 3.77 -17.00
N ILE A 640 4.39 3.66 -17.28
CA ILE A 640 5.45 3.91 -16.28
C ILE A 640 5.34 5.31 -15.72
N THR A 641 5.19 6.30 -16.60
CA THR A 641 5.10 7.70 -16.21
C THR A 641 3.89 7.93 -15.32
N THR A 642 2.78 7.27 -15.60
CA THR A 642 1.58 7.27 -14.76
C THR A 642 1.83 6.49 -13.50
N MET A 643 2.58 5.38 -13.50
CA MET A 643 3.04 4.72 -12.28
C MET A 643 3.96 5.62 -11.46
N TYR A 644 4.79 6.49 -12.04
CA TYR A 644 5.54 7.53 -11.33
C TYR A 644 4.69 8.78 -11.00
N SER A 645 3.57 9.02 -11.70
CA SER A 645 2.73 10.25 -11.61
C SER A 645 1.36 10.08 -10.94
N TRP A 646 0.86 8.85 -10.71
CA TRP A 646 -0.31 8.48 -9.88
C TRP A 646 0.10 7.93 -8.51
N PHE A 647 1.30 7.34 -8.42
CA PHE A 647 2.02 7.16 -7.16
C PHE A 647 2.10 8.38 -6.22
N PRO A 648 2.07 9.63 -6.72
CA PRO A 648 2.07 10.87 -5.94
C PRO A 648 0.90 11.16 -5.03
N ILE A 649 -0.21 10.43 -5.12
CA ILE A 649 -1.25 10.55 -4.08
C ILE A 649 -0.82 9.77 -2.82
N GLY A 650 -0.06 8.68 -3.00
CA GLY A 650 0.51 7.88 -1.93
C GLY A 650 1.81 8.48 -1.43
N GLU A 651 2.88 8.49 -2.22
CA GLU A 651 4.24 8.75 -1.75
C GLU A 651 4.49 10.24 -1.40
N TRP A 652 4.03 11.18 -2.23
CA TRP A 652 4.31 12.61 -2.10
C TRP A 652 3.42 13.32 -1.06
N LEU A 653 2.29 12.70 -0.70
CA LEU A 653 1.56 13.06 0.51
C LEU A 653 2.11 12.29 1.71
N LEU A 654 2.27 10.96 1.65
CA LEU A 654 2.58 10.15 2.83
C LEU A 654 3.97 10.38 3.39
N ASP A 655 5.00 10.70 2.60
CA ASP A 655 6.35 10.90 3.15
C ASP A 655 6.45 12.17 4.00
N PRO A 656 6.14 13.38 3.48
CA PRO A 656 6.07 14.59 4.29
C PRO A 656 4.93 14.55 5.32
N LEU A 657 3.78 13.92 5.04
CA LEU A 657 2.69 13.78 6.01
C LEU A 657 3.05 12.81 7.13
N ALA A 658 3.77 11.70 6.86
CA ALA A 658 4.29 10.81 7.89
C ALA A 658 5.30 11.54 8.76
N ILE A 659 6.19 12.35 8.18
CA ILE A 659 7.09 13.23 8.95
C ILE A 659 6.28 14.15 9.87
N ILE A 660 5.30 14.86 9.31
CA ILE A 660 4.46 15.81 10.05
C ILE A 660 3.63 15.11 11.14
N LEU A 661 3.08 13.93 10.88
CA LEU A 661 2.23 13.17 11.80
C LEU A 661 3.04 12.42 12.86
N MET A 662 4.25 11.93 12.55
CA MET A 662 5.10 11.19 13.49
C MET A 662 5.89 12.10 14.41
N ILE A 663 6.32 13.28 13.92
CA ILE A 663 6.98 14.29 14.75
C ILE A 663 5.91 15.07 15.52
N ALA A 664 5.83 14.81 16.83
CA ALA A 664 4.79 15.35 17.70
C ALA A 664 4.68 16.88 17.64
N GLU A 665 5.81 17.58 17.52
CA GLU A 665 5.89 19.04 17.40
C GLU A 665 5.22 19.56 16.13
N TYR A 666 5.43 18.89 14.99
CA TYR A 666 4.87 19.29 13.70
C TYR A 666 3.37 19.06 13.70
N ARG A 667 2.93 17.88 14.15
CA ARG A 667 1.51 17.55 14.30
C ARG A 667 0.78 18.53 15.21
N ASN A 668 1.36 18.91 16.34
CA ASN A 668 0.72 19.82 17.30
C ASN A 668 0.56 21.24 16.74
N VAL A 669 1.51 21.71 15.91
CA VAL A 669 1.42 23.02 15.24
C VAL A 669 0.32 23.00 14.18
N ILE A 670 0.25 21.94 13.37
CA ILE A 670 -0.81 21.76 12.37
C ILE A 670 -2.18 21.68 13.04
N ILE A 671 -2.33 20.92 14.13
CA ILE A 671 -3.58 20.86 14.91
C ILE A 671 -3.96 22.26 15.43
N LYS A 672 -2.99 23.07 15.88
CA LYS A 672 -3.25 24.45 16.33
C LYS A 672 -3.72 25.35 15.18
N TRP A 673 -3.10 25.25 14.01
CA TRP A 673 -3.53 25.99 12.82
C TRP A 673 -4.93 25.58 12.37
N LEU A 674 -5.23 24.28 12.34
CA LEU A 674 -6.57 23.76 12.01
C LEU A 674 -7.64 24.24 12.99
N ARG A 675 -7.31 24.36 14.29
CA ARG A 675 -8.21 24.93 15.30
C ARG A 675 -8.46 26.43 15.10
N ILE A 676 -7.45 27.22 14.73
CA ILE A 676 -7.59 28.66 14.44
C ILE A 676 -8.42 28.89 13.17
N LEU A 677 -8.21 28.09 12.14
CA LEU A 677 -8.99 28.11 10.90
C LEU A 677 -10.48 27.79 11.11
N ARG A 678 -10.82 26.97 12.12
CA ARG A 678 -12.22 26.72 12.53
C ARG A 678 -12.86 27.88 13.32
N ILE A 679 -12.08 28.84 13.84
CA ILE A 679 -12.57 30.00 14.62
C ILE A 679 -12.82 31.23 13.71
N LEU A 680 -12.05 31.36 12.63
CA LEU A 680 -12.17 32.45 11.66
C LEU A 680 -13.56 32.63 10.98
N PRO A 681 -14.37 31.58 10.72
CA PRO A 681 -15.72 31.74 10.16
C PRO A 681 -16.69 32.47 11.12
N ASN A 682 -16.43 32.40 12.44
CA ASN A 682 -17.31 32.98 13.46
C ASN A 682 -16.93 34.42 13.85
N ALA A 683 -15.77 34.92 13.43
CA ALA A 683 -15.31 36.28 13.78
C ALA A 683 -15.72 37.34 12.74
N VAL A 684 -16.05 36.93 11.51
CA VAL A 684 -16.44 37.86 10.42
C VAL A 684 -17.93 38.24 10.49
N THR A 685 -18.75 37.50 11.24
CA THR A 685 -20.20 37.79 11.41
C THR A 685 -20.52 38.74 12.58
N THR A 686 -19.52 39.22 13.32
CA THR A 686 -19.72 40.17 14.44
C THR A 686 -18.87 41.42 14.30
N THR A 687 -18.94 42.10 13.15
CA THR A 687 -18.84 43.56 13.13
C THR A 687 -20.26 44.12 13.15
N LYS A 688 -20.82 44.25 14.36
CA LYS A 688 -21.99 45.12 14.56
C LYS A 688 -21.56 46.54 14.19
N VAL A 689 -22.18 47.08 13.15
CA VAL A 689 -22.20 48.51 12.87
C VAL A 689 -22.98 49.16 14.01
N GLU A 690 -22.30 49.83 14.94
CA GLU A 690 -22.95 50.80 15.83
C GLU A 690 -23.36 52.01 14.99
N THR A 691 -24.63 52.07 14.62
CA THR A 691 -25.24 53.26 14.04
C THR A 691 -25.42 54.28 15.16
N ILE A 692 -24.53 55.28 15.20
CA ILE A 692 -24.71 56.45 16.05
C ILE A 692 -25.81 57.31 15.42
N THR A 693 -27.03 57.26 15.99
CA THR A 693 -28.08 58.23 15.70
C THR A 693 -27.79 59.52 16.45
N ILE A 694 -27.45 60.57 15.71
CA ILE A 694 -27.36 61.95 16.20
C ILE A 694 -28.76 62.55 16.08
N GLU A 695 -29.39 62.89 17.22
CA GLU A 695 -30.59 63.74 17.23
C GLU A 695 -30.21 65.19 16.85
N PRO A 696 -30.96 65.85 15.97
CA PRO A 696 -30.72 67.26 15.65
C PRO A 696 -31.28 68.18 16.73
N LEU A 697 -30.47 69.16 17.13
CA LEU A 697 -30.89 70.35 17.86
C LEU A 697 -31.67 71.28 16.92
N LYS A 698 -32.95 71.49 17.27
CA LYS A 698 -33.96 72.44 16.73
C LYS A 698 -34.60 72.12 15.39
#